data_AF-A0AAJ0WBI2-F1
#
_entry.id   AF-A0AAJ0WBI2-F1
#
_cell.length_a   1.000
_cell.length_b   1.000
_cell.length_c   1.000
_cell.angle_alpha   90.00
_cell.angle_beta   90.00
_cell.angle_gamma   90.00
#
_symmetry.space_group_name_H-M   'P 1'
#
loop_
_entity.id
_entity.type
_entity.pdbx_description
1 polymer ?
#
loop_
_entity_poly.entity_id
_entity_poly.type
_entity_poly.pdbx_seq_one_letter_code
_entity_poly.pdbx_strand_id
1 'polypeptide(L)'
;MSKKLLFSVGLFALVLNFSYAQLSDVNDIKTKYRNWLTGENLDYSKSQVNERSSRFLSSGIAAKNLSAYNFTNPGPAWNFTLSADQKAYQDLVELKLIRLVFLYQLKGSAYAPNPDYHSPAVRDMILTIFNYMKAKGISSTTNFDYLAIPATEEVITSGHGVCLRSSGYATAIFLMKEELIVAGEFTHHMAALNTLTAFIAPEYPNFNFTNPGFNSDVVRSSVQQRLCYVLAQDDTDNSKLANMDFLKRFIDNALKISNGWNDCIKPDFITYHHRGAYSNTYGVEALHQSSIMNMMLKNTAYELTTEAQSNLKTAILTYSKFSKGFEMPLGLAGRFPTNTDALNDLRPALAFLYVTDPLANADAGREFVRLWGISTTANTALLRMNALSITMVYTPGGVMDILQTLNTGLAPLPEITEGQFNFPYAGLSVHKYNGFQSSVKGTSKHIWHFENSAKENVFGRYTSAGALELLTTGNPVTRTSNGYSENGWDWSHIPGTSVASLPLSVLGTGTMREMNGKSFLAHGSLDNNGIFGMDYKDFNSVTAMTAQKSNFFFKNIILCLATNIRDVNGTYPIHTTLFQTALADVNTPIYVNGTAATGTNFTQTQTTGAFWATDAIGNGYVIPSNSNNTDPVTVTRSVQNSRNNTNTADTSGNFTTAYINHGIAPAAGKFQYAVIMQGGQTQTQQLADNFNSYFKIYHQNSQAHIVQYIPNNIFGYVIFNPATVFTYDAVVSINKPAIVMTQKVDAGSKLKVSLTNPNLCLLTASETYKWSQISGQNSILNRVPQADPVTLTLSGYWELAAPQNNVTTTINGSNTDVIFTTINGLTIQTELVKQTLGIKQTEKQTNEFQVIVVPNPAQTDFKISITSDVPETISAVVFDTLGRKIKTIKSNYGQTIVLGSDWSSGIYFAEIRQGKQKKTVKLIKQ
;
A
#
# COMPACT_ATOMS: atom_id res chain seq x y z
N MET A 1 0.58 -52.66 33.00
CA MET A 1 -0.33 -51.50 33.19
C MET A 1 0.36 -50.19 33.60
N SER A 2 1.51 -50.20 34.30
CA SER A 2 2.10 -48.94 34.83
C SER A 2 2.66 -47.96 33.79
N LYS A 3 3.24 -48.41 32.66
CA LYS A 3 3.79 -47.50 31.64
C LYS A 3 2.74 -46.65 30.92
N LYS A 4 1.54 -47.18 30.64
CA LYS A 4 0.45 -46.41 30.02
C LYS A 4 -0.13 -45.36 30.99
N LEU A 5 -0.27 -45.71 32.28
CA LEU A 5 -0.76 -44.80 33.30
C LEU A 5 0.23 -43.64 33.56
N LEU A 6 1.53 -43.93 33.61
CA LEU A 6 2.58 -42.90 33.74
C LEU A 6 2.66 -41.97 32.50
N PHE A 7 2.45 -42.51 31.29
CA PHE A 7 2.40 -41.70 30.07
C PHE A 7 1.15 -40.82 30.04
N SER A 8 -0.01 -41.34 30.46
CA SER A 8 -1.24 -40.57 30.60
C SER A 8 -1.11 -39.49 31.66
N VAL A 9 -0.61 -39.80 32.86
CA VAL A 9 -0.38 -38.82 33.94
C VAL A 9 0.64 -37.77 33.53
N GLY A 10 1.71 -38.14 32.83
CA GLY A 10 2.69 -37.21 32.27
C GLY A 10 2.11 -36.30 31.20
N LEU A 11 1.25 -36.83 30.31
CA LEU A 11 0.54 -36.04 29.30
C LEU A 11 -0.49 -35.09 29.92
N PHE A 12 -1.23 -35.55 30.94
CA PHE A 12 -2.16 -34.71 31.70
C PHE A 12 -1.44 -33.58 32.45
N ALA A 13 -0.32 -33.88 33.12
CA ALA A 13 0.49 -32.87 33.79
C ALA A 13 1.09 -31.85 32.81
N LEU A 14 1.52 -32.32 31.63
CA LEU A 14 2.04 -31.45 30.56
C LEU A 14 0.94 -30.51 30.04
N VAL A 15 -0.23 -31.04 29.67
CA VAL A 15 -1.36 -30.25 29.17
C VAL A 15 -1.84 -29.23 30.20
N LEU A 16 -1.95 -29.62 31.48
CA LEU A 16 -2.30 -28.69 32.55
C LEU A 16 -1.27 -27.57 32.70
N ASN A 17 0.03 -27.89 32.74
CA ASN A 17 1.09 -26.88 32.82
C ASN A 17 1.07 -25.90 31.63
N PHE A 18 0.77 -26.39 30.42
CA PHE A 18 0.63 -25.52 29.24
C PHE A 18 -0.58 -24.58 29.35
N SER A 19 -1.75 -25.08 29.75
CA SER A 19 -2.94 -24.24 29.92
C SER A 19 -2.78 -23.21 31.04
N TYR A 20 -2.09 -23.56 32.14
CA TYR A 20 -1.75 -22.59 33.19
C TYR A 20 -0.82 -21.48 32.69
N ALA A 21 0.22 -21.82 31.93
CA ALA A 21 1.13 -20.82 31.35
C ALA A 21 0.40 -19.88 30.38
N GLN A 22 -0.47 -20.42 29.52
CA GLN A 22 -1.28 -19.61 28.60
C GLN A 22 -2.26 -18.68 29.33
N LEU A 23 -2.89 -19.14 30.41
CA LEU A 23 -3.77 -18.30 31.22
C LEU A 23 -2.99 -17.18 31.93
N SER A 24 -1.77 -17.47 32.40
CA SER A 24 -0.85 -16.46 32.93
C SER A 24 -0.57 -15.38 31.89
N ASP A 25 -0.23 -15.75 30.66
CA ASP A 25 0.02 -14.82 29.57
C ASP A 25 -1.22 -13.94 29.26
N VAL A 26 -2.43 -14.52 29.26
CA VAL A 26 -3.67 -13.72 29.09
C VAL A 26 -3.83 -12.70 30.22
N ASN A 27 -3.48 -13.07 31.45
CA ASN A 27 -3.54 -12.17 32.61
C ASN A 27 -2.46 -11.09 32.59
N ASP A 28 -1.28 -11.37 32.03
CA ASP A 28 -0.24 -10.37 31.81
C ASP A 28 -0.66 -9.38 30.72
N ILE A 29 -1.25 -9.87 29.63
CA ILE A 29 -1.86 -9.01 28.59
C ILE A 29 -2.97 -8.14 29.18
N LYS A 30 -3.83 -8.71 30.04
CA LYS A 30 -4.90 -7.98 30.76
C LYS A 30 -4.34 -6.80 31.54
N THR A 31 -3.31 -7.06 32.33
CA THR A 31 -2.64 -6.05 33.17
C THR A 31 -1.97 -4.98 32.31
N LYS A 32 -1.22 -5.39 31.28
CA LYS A 32 -0.57 -4.50 30.32
C LYS A 32 -1.58 -3.58 29.61
N TYR A 33 -2.67 -4.14 29.10
CA TYR A 33 -3.69 -3.39 28.37
C TYR A 33 -4.48 -2.43 29.27
N ARG A 34 -4.88 -2.86 30.48
CA ARG A 34 -5.49 -1.97 31.49
C ARG A 34 -4.55 -0.79 31.81
N ASN A 35 -3.28 -1.06 32.08
CA ASN A 35 -2.28 -0.02 32.34
C ASN A 35 -2.05 0.88 31.13
N TRP A 36 -2.16 0.36 29.91
CA TRP A 36 -2.05 1.19 28.71
C TRP A 36 -3.27 2.12 28.53
N LEU A 37 -4.48 1.66 28.85
CA LEU A 37 -5.73 2.42 28.78
C LEU A 37 -5.84 3.53 29.82
N THR A 38 -5.55 3.23 31.09
CA THR A 38 -5.80 4.15 32.22
C THR A 38 -4.50 4.56 32.93
N GLY A 39 -3.51 3.66 32.98
CA GLY A 39 -2.21 3.96 33.53
C GLY A 39 -2.23 4.20 35.04
N GLU A 40 -2.14 3.10 35.80
CA GLU A 40 -1.90 3.17 37.25
C GLU A 40 -0.51 3.75 37.59
N ASN A 41 0.43 3.67 36.64
CA ASN A 41 1.84 4.08 36.77
C ASN A 41 2.26 5.17 35.77
N LEU A 42 1.35 6.09 35.39
CA LEU A 42 1.70 7.19 34.49
C LEU A 42 2.81 8.07 35.07
N ASP A 43 3.82 8.41 34.25
CA ASP A 43 4.86 9.35 34.62
C ASP A 43 4.36 10.80 34.47
N TYR A 44 3.66 11.26 35.51
CA TYR A 44 3.19 12.64 35.61
C TYR A 44 4.31 13.67 35.81
N SER A 45 5.60 13.28 35.85
CA SER A 45 6.69 14.27 35.76
C SER A 45 6.82 14.86 34.34
N LYS A 46 6.27 14.16 33.33
CA LYS A 46 6.31 14.60 31.93
C LYS A 46 5.13 15.51 31.62
N SER A 47 5.39 16.69 31.09
CA SER A 47 4.34 17.65 30.72
C SER A 47 3.39 17.10 29.65
N GLN A 48 3.89 16.28 28.72
CA GLN A 48 3.11 15.65 27.66
C GLN A 48 2.07 14.65 28.21
N VAL A 49 2.43 13.91 29.27
CA VAL A 49 1.51 12.98 29.96
C VAL A 49 0.43 13.76 30.70
N ASN A 50 0.78 14.86 31.36
CA ASN A 50 -0.19 15.75 32.00
C ASN A 50 -1.14 16.38 30.98
N GLU A 51 -0.63 16.82 29.83
CA GLU A 51 -1.45 17.39 28.75
C GLU A 51 -2.54 16.39 28.34
N ARG A 52 -2.18 15.16 27.98
CA ARG A 52 -3.16 14.12 27.62
C ARG A 52 -4.13 13.82 28.76
N SER A 53 -3.61 13.61 29.97
CA SER A 53 -4.41 13.27 31.14
C SER A 53 -5.45 14.35 31.46
N SER A 54 -5.07 15.63 31.39
CA SER A 54 -5.98 16.76 31.61
C SER A 54 -7.16 16.78 30.63
N ARG A 55 -6.97 16.32 29.38
CA ARG A 55 -8.03 16.23 28.36
C ARG A 55 -9.04 15.15 28.70
N PHE A 56 -8.57 13.98 29.15
CA PHE A 56 -9.43 12.92 29.66
C PHE A 56 -10.23 13.38 30.89
N LEU A 57 -9.56 13.99 31.88
CA LEU A 57 -10.24 14.51 33.08
C LEU A 57 -11.29 15.56 32.72
N SER A 58 -10.96 16.53 31.87
CA SER A 58 -11.90 17.57 31.42
C SER A 58 -13.10 16.98 30.68
N SER A 59 -12.86 16.00 29.81
CA SER A 59 -13.92 15.32 29.06
C SER A 59 -14.82 14.47 29.97
N GLY A 60 -14.24 13.86 31.01
CA GLY A 60 -14.95 13.14 32.06
C GLY A 60 -15.81 14.06 32.93
N ILE A 61 -15.28 15.19 33.38
CA ILE A 61 -16.03 16.19 34.16
C ILE A 61 -17.22 16.69 33.34
N ALA A 62 -17.03 17.02 32.07
CA ALA A 62 -18.12 17.41 31.18
C ALA A 62 -19.18 16.30 30.98
N ALA A 63 -18.76 15.03 31.06
CA ALA A 63 -19.65 13.88 30.95
C ALA A 63 -20.55 13.68 32.18
N LYS A 64 -20.24 14.30 33.34
CA LYS A 64 -21.10 14.26 34.53
C LYS A 64 -22.47 14.91 34.30
N ASN A 65 -22.58 15.80 33.32
CA ASN A 65 -23.89 16.32 32.93
C ASN A 65 -24.68 15.25 32.16
N LEU A 66 -25.64 14.63 32.85
CA LEU A 66 -26.56 13.63 32.34
C LEU A 66 -28.01 14.15 32.23
N SER A 67 -28.24 15.46 32.29
CA SER A 67 -29.59 16.04 32.30
C SER A 67 -30.41 15.75 31.04
N ALA A 68 -29.75 15.33 29.95
CA ALA A 68 -30.40 14.91 28.71
C ALA A 68 -31.04 13.51 28.78
N TYR A 69 -30.81 12.75 29.85
CA TYR A 69 -31.28 11.37 30.00
C TYR A 69 -32.27 11.25 31.15
N ASN A 70 -33.40 10.61 30.88
CA ASN A 70 -34.39 10.26 31.90
C ASN A 70 -34.14 8.83 32.39
N PHE A 71 -33.42 8.68 33.51
CA PHE A 71 -33.08 7.38 34.06
C PHE A 71 -34.24 6.68 34.75
N THR A 72 -35.21 7.44 35.29
CA THR A 72 -36.40 6.89 35.94
C THR A 72 -37.38 6.32 34.90
N ASN A 73 -37.53 7.01 33.77
CA ASN A 73 -38.42 6.64 32.67
C ASN A 73 -37.63 6.64 31.35
N PRO A 74 -36.86 5.58 31.04
CA PRO A 74 -35.95 5.54 29.90
C PRO A 74 -36.65 5.53 28.52
N GLY A 75 -37.97 5.34 28.52
CA GLY A 75 -38.77 5.22 27.30
C GLY A 75 -38.62 3.84 26.65
N PRO A 76 -39.01 3.70 25.37
CA PRO A 76 -38.95 2.41 24.67
C PRO A 76 -37.51 1.94 24.47
N ALA A 77 -37.32 0.63 24.26
CA ALA A 77 -36.04 0.08 23.83
C ALA A 77 -35.56 0.74 22.53
N TRP A 78 -34.25 0.85 22.35
CA TRP A 78 -33.67 1.32 21.09
C TRP A 78 -33.97 0.34 19.96
N ASN A 79 -34.44 0.87 18.85
CA ASN A 79 -34.53 0.16 17.60
C ASN A 79 -33.36 0.59 16.71
N PHE A 80 -32.33 -0.26 16.63
CA PHE A 80 -31.14 0.06 15.82
C PHE A 80 -31.36 0.03 14.32
N THR A 81 -32.55 -0.26 13.80
CA THR A 81 -32.89 0.07 12.41
C THR A 81 -33.15 1.57 12.20
N LEU A 82 -33.24 2.38 13.26
CA LEU A 82 -33.52 3.82 13.22
C LEU A 82 -32.25 4.64 13.52
N SER A 83 -31.86 5.54 12.61
CA SER A 83 -30.66 6.38 12.80
C SER A 83 -30.68 7.25 14.06
N ALA A 84 -31.86 7.65 14.55
CA ALA A 84 -31.97 8.42 15.78
C ALA A 84 -31.52 7.63 17.01
N ASP A 85 -31.89 6.35 17.09
CA ASP A 85 -31.52 5.46 18.20
C ASP A 85 -30.05 5.04 18.12
N GLN A 86 -29.54 4.79 16.91
CA GLN A 86 -28.11 4.57 16.67
C GLN A 86 -27.28 5.76 17.17
N LYS A 87 -27.71 6.98 16.83
CA LYS A 87 -27.05 8.21 17.27
C LYS A 87 -27.16 8.40 18.78
N ALA A 88 -28.31 8.13 19.39
CA ALA A 88 -28.48 8.21 20.83
C ALA A 88 -27.58 7.23 21.60
N TYR A 89 -27.42 6.00 21.10
CA TYR A 89 -26.45 5.04 21.62
C TYR A 89 -25.02 5.56 21.48
N GLN A 90 -24.64 6.01 20.28
CA GLN A 90 -23.30 6.54 20.02
C GLN A 90 -22.97 7.70 20.96
N ASP A 91 -23.86 8.69 21.09
CA ASP A 91 -23.66 9.85 21.95
C ASP A 91 -23.51 9.43 23.43
N LEU A 92 -24.33 8.49 23.90
CA LEU A 92 -24.20 7.99 25.27
C LEU A 92 -22.86 7.26 25.48
N VAL A 93 -22.46 6.40 24.55
CA VAL A 93 -21.24 5.59 24.68
C VAL A 93 -19.99 6.45 24.56
N GLU A 94 -19.88 7.30 23.54
CA GLU A 94 -18.66 8.08 23.23
C GLU A 94 -18.55 9.37 24.04
N LEU A 95 -19.68 10.02 24.38
CA LEU A 95 -19.68 11.32 25.04
C LEU A 95 -19.98 11.24 26.54
N LYS A 96 -20.48 10.11 27.04
CA LYS A 96 -20.84 9.94 28.47
C LYS A 96 -20.15 8.75 29.12
N LEU A 97 -20.54 7.53 28.78
CA LEU A 97 -20.14 6.31 29.47
C LEU A 97 -18.62 6.19 29.60
N ILE A 98 -17.91 6.10 28.47
CA ILE A 98 -16.48 5.83 28.50
C ILE A 98 -15.68 7.00 29.13
N ARG A 99 -16.17 8.23 28.99
CA ARG A 99 -15.54 9.42 29.57
C ARG A 99 -15.67 9.44 31.10
N LEU A 100 -16.83 9.04 31.62
CA LEU A 100 -17.02 8.85 33.06
C LEU A 100 -16.17 7.68 33.57
N VAL A 101 -16.06 6.58 32.82
CA VAL A 101 -15.19 5.47 33.18
C VAL A 101 -13.73 5.91 33.26
N PHE A 102 -13.22 6.68 32.28
CA PHE A 102 -11.88 7.24 32.39
C PHE A 102 -11.75 8.20 33.57
N LEU A 103 -12.74 9.05 33.85
CA LEU A 103 -12.75 9.89 35.05
C LEU A 103 -12.68 9.05 36.33
N TYR A 104 -13.36 7.92 36.38
CA TYR A 104 -13.36 7.02 37.53
C TYR A 104 -12.02 6.28 37.70
N GLN A 105 -11.38 5.88 36.59
CA GLN A 105 -10.20 5.01 36.58
C GLN A 105 -8.86 5.78 36.54
N LEU A 106 -8.85 7.08 36.26
CA LEU A 106 -7.62 7.87 36.19
C LEU A 106 -7.27 8.50 37.55
N LYS A 107 -6.09 8.19 38.08
CA LYS A 107 -5.64 8.69 39.40
C LYS A 107 -5.34 10.21 39.41
N GLY A 108 -4.86 10.75 38.29
CA GLY A 108 -4.31 12.10 38.24
C GLY A 108 -2.92 12.19 38.87
N SER A 109 -2.26 13.35 38.75
CA SER A 109 -0.91 13.54 39.28
C SER A 109 -0.93 13.79 40.79
N ALA A 110 0.21 13.64 41.46
CA ALA A 110 0.31 13.95 42.89
C ALA A 110 0.01 15.43 43.21
N TYR A 111 0.25 16.33 42.25
CA TYR A 111 0.05 17.78 42.40
C TYR A 111 -1.34 18.25 41.96
N ALA A 112 -2.04 17.44 41.15
CA ALA A 112 -3.41 17.67 40.71
C ALA A 112 -4.15 16.32 40.71
N PRO A 113 -4.42 15.74 41.90
CA PRO A 113 -5.07 14.45 42.00
C PRO A 113 -6.49 14.55 41.46
N ASN A 114 -6.97 13.47 40.86
CA ASN A 114 -8.36 13.40 40.41
C ASN A 114 -9.27 13.08 41.61
N PRO A 115 -10.15 14.00 42.05
CA PRO A 115 -11.04 13.75 43.18
C PRO A 115 -12.12 12.70 42.86
N ASP A 116 -12.36 12.41 41.59
CA ASP A 116 -13.33 11.42 41.13
C ASP A 116 -12.72 10.01 40.96
N TYR A 117 -11.42 9.84 41.21
CA TYR A 117 -10.75 8.53 41.15
C TYR A 117 -11.35 7.54 42.17
N HIS A 118 -11.90 6.45 41.67
CA HIS A 118 -12.70 5.46 42.41
C HIS A 118 -13.81 6.06 43.31
N SER A 119 -14.34 7.24 42.98
CA SER A 119 -15.36 7.87 43.83
C SER A 119 -16.71 7.13 43.74
N PRO A 120 -17.42 6.92 44.87
CA PRO A 120 -18.74 6.30 44.85
C PRO A 120 -19.74 7.06 43.96
N ALA A 121 -19.68 8.40 43.96
CA ALA A 121 -20.56 9.23 43.17
C ALA A 121 -20.43 8.96 41.66
N VAL A 122 -19.19 8.91 41.12
CA VAL A 122 -18.99 8.65 39.69
C VAL A 122 -19.26 7.18 39.35
N ARG A 123 -18.92 6.24 40.24
CA ARG A 123 -19.31 4.83 40.09
C ARG A 123 -20.82 4.69 39.89
N ASP A 124 -21.62 5.32 40.76
CA ASP A 124 -23.08 5.19 40.73
C ASP A 124 -23.68 5.83 39.47
N MET A 125 -23.08 6.92 38.95
CA MET A 125 -23.45 7.49 37.66
C MET A 125 -23.18 6.52 36.50
N ILE A 126 -22.02 5.84 36.50
CA ILE A 126 -21.67 4.85 35.47
C ILE A 126 -22.65 3.66 35.52
N LEU A 127 -22.91 3.11 36.71
CA LEU A 127 -23.86 2.01 36.89
C LEU A 127 -25.27 2.40 36.46
N THR A 128 -25.68 3.64 36.73
CA THR A 128 -26.97 4.19 36.24
C THR A 128 -27.04 4.19 34.71
N ILE A 129 -25.95 4.51 34.02
CA ILE A 129 -25.88 4.44 32.55
C ILE A 129 -25.94 3.00 32.05
N PHE A 130 -25.25 2.05 32.68
CA PHE A 130 -25.35 0.63 32.32
C PHE A 130 -26.79 0.11 32.46
N ASN A 131 -27.44 0.41 33.58
CA ASN A 131 -28.85 0.08 33.82
C ASN A 131 -29.77 0.76 32.80
N TYR A 132 -29.49 2.00 32.42
CA TYR A 132 -30.20 2.68 31.35
C TYR A 132 -30.06 1.94 30.02
N MET A 133 -28.85 1.59 29.62
CA MET A 133 -28.60 0.84 28.38
C MET A 133 -29.32 -0.52 28.36
N LYS A 134 -29.32 -1.24 29.50
CA LYS A 134 -30.09 -2.46 29.69
C LYS A 134 -31.59 -2.22 29.51
N ALA A 135 -32.14 -1.17 30.13
CA ALA A 135 -33.54 -0.78 29.95
C ALA A 135 -33.86 -0.33 28.51
N LYS A 136 -32.88 0.23 27.80
CA LYS A 136 -32.94 0.54 26.38
C LYS A 136 -32.75 -0.68 25.47
N GLY A 137 -32.72 -1.89 26.02
CA GLY A 137 -32.73 -3.14 25.26
C GLY A 137 -31.37 -3.69 24.87
N ILE A 138 -30.26 -3.12 25.39
CA ILE A 138 -28.93 -3.72 25.23
C ILE A 138 -28.84 -5.01 26.05
N SER A 139 -28.62 -6.15 25.39
CA SER A 139 -28.62 -7.49 25.96
C SER A 139 -27.92 -8.48 25.02
N SER A 140 -27.85 -9.76 25.40
CA SER A 140 -27.32 -10.83 24.55
C SER A 140 -28.14 -11.09 23.27
N THR A 141 -29.38 -10.60 23.20
CA THR A 141 -30.25 -10.76 22.02
C THR A 141 -30.33 -9.50 21.17
N THR A 142 -29.57 -8.45 21.49
CA THR A 142 -29.54 -7.21 20.70
C THR A 142 -28.94 -7.46 19.32
N ASN A 143 -29.64 -7.03 18.28
CA ASN A 143 -29.06 -6.93 16.95
C ASN A 143 -28.20 -5.65 16.88
N PHE A 144 -26.88 -5.79 16.99
CA PHE A 144 -25.92 -4.68 16.85
C PHE A 144 -25.68 -4.26 15.40
N ASP A 145 -26.47 -4.82 14.47
CA ASP A 145 -26.63 -4.35 13.10
C ASP A 145 -25.35 -4.45 12.23
N TYR A 146 -24.65 -5.59 12.38
CA TYR A 146 -23.65 -6.03 11.42
C TYR A 146 -24.26 -6.96 10.39
N LEU A 147 -23.73 -6.95 9.16
CA LEU A 147 -24.13 -7.84 8.08
C LEU A 147 -23.07 -8.93 7.90
N ALA A 148 -23.50 -10.18 8.04
CA ALA A 148 -22.70 -11.34 7.66
C ALA A 148 -22.90 -11.66 6.17
N ILE A 149 -21.82 -11.93 5.45
CA ILE A 149 -21.84 -12.39 4.05
C ILE A 149 -21.09 -13.73 4.00
N PRO A 150 -21.76 -14.85 4.34
CA PRO A 150 -21.10 -16.16 4.44
C PRO A 150 -20.44 -16.59 3.13
N ALA A 151 -21.01 -16.19 1.99
CA ALA A 151 -20.51 -16.54 0.66
C ALA A 151 -19.07 -16.05 0.42
N THR A 152 -18.64 -14.96 1.07
CA THR A 152 -17.29 -14.36 0.94
C THR A 152 -16.51 -14.37 2.25
N GLU A 153 -17.06 -14.99 3.30
CA GLU A 153 -16.55 -14.93 4.69
C GLU A 153 -16.34 -13.50 5.21
N GLU A 154 -17.21 -12.57 4.83
CA GLU A 154 -17.10 -11.17 5.23
C GLU A 154 -18.10 -10.79 6.30
N VAL A 155 -17.69 -9.79 7.09
CA VAL A 155 -18.58 -9.08 8.01
C VAL A 155 -18.46 -7.59 7.74
N ILE A 156 -19.61 -6.94 7.63
CA ILE A 156 -19.73 -5.50 7.43
C ILE A 156 -20.35 -4.89 8.68
N THR A 157 -19.59 -4.04 9.37
CA THR A 157 -20.03 -3.32 10.58
C THR A 157 -20.54 -1.90 10.29
N SER A 158 -20.48 -1.47 9.02
CA SER A 158 -20.77 -0.10 8.59
C SER A 158 -22.25 0.17 8.28
N GLY A 159 -23.07 -0.87 8.11
CA GLY A 159 -24.46 -0.75 7.64
C GLY A 159 -25.26 0.29 8.43
N HIS A 160 -25.04 0.34 9.75
CA HIS A 160 -25.89 1.08 10.68
C HIS A 160 -25.18 1.56 11.96
N GLY A 161 -23.84 1.67 11.92
CA GLY A 161 -23.02 2.43 12.87
C GLY A 161 -22.84 1.88 14.29
N VAL A 162 -23.79 1.16 14.87
CA VAL A 162 -23.74 0.78 16.30
C VAL A 162 -22.56 -0.13 16.61
N CYS A 163 -22.41 -1.24 15.87
CA CYS A 163 -21.26 -2.14 16.04
C CYS A 163 -19.92 -1.39 15.88
N LEU A 164 -19.81 -0.58 14.82
CA LEU A 164 -18.64 0.25 14.53
C LEU A 164 -18.31 1.25 15.66
N ARG A 165 -19.32 1.76 16.39
CA ARG A 165 -19.21 2.81 17.43
C ARG A 165 -19.29 2.26 18.85
N SER A 166 -19.00 0.96 19.05
CA SER A 166 -19.13 0.29 20.35
C SER A 166 -17.81 0.14 21.13
N SER A 167 -16.71 0.73 20.65
CA SER A 167 -15.39 0.65 21.30
C SER A 167 -15.40 1.22 22.72
N GLY A 168 -16.17 2.28 22.96
CA GLY A 168 -16.38 2.84 24.31
C GLY A 168 -17.15 1.90 25.24
N TYR A 169 -18.14 1.15 24.72
CA TYR A 169 -18.95 0.22 25.51
C TYR A 169 -18.13 -1.01 25.92
N ALA A 170 -17.40 -1.62 24.98
CA ALA A 170 -16.52 -2.75 25.26
C ALA A 170 -15.44 -2.39 26.29
N THR A 171 -14.79 -1.24 26.12
CA THR A 171 -13.76 -0.75 27.05
C THR A 171 -14.34 -0.45 28.44
N ALA A 172 -15.56 0.11 28.51
CA ALA A 172 -16.23 0.39 29.78
C ALA A 172 -16.52 -0.89 30.58
N ILE A 173 -17.00 -1.97 29.93
CA ILE A 173 -17.24 -3.25 30.59
C ILE A 173 -15.94 -3.82 31.17
N PHE A 174 -14.86 -3.78 30.38
CA PHE A 174 -13.56 -4.27 30.81
C PHE A 174 -13.01 -3.49 32.02
N LEU A 175 -13.09 -2.16 31.98
CA LEU A 175 -12.56 -1.32 33.05
C LEU A 175 -13.44 -1.31 34.31
N MET A 176 -14.75 -1.56 34.19
CA MET A 176 -15.70 -1.57 35.31
C MET A 176 -16.09 -2.98 35.76
N LYS A 177 -15.30 -4.01 35.43
CA LYS A 177 -15.62 -5.42 35.70
C LYS A 177 -16.06 -5.64 37.15
N GLU A 178 -15.25 -5.20 38.12
CA GLU A 178 -15.48 -5.47 39.53
C GLU A 178 -16.72 -4.75 40.07
N GLU A 179 -16.91 -3.48 39.68
CA GLU A 179 -18.07 -2.70 40.08
C GLU A 179 -19.37 -3.27 39.49
N LEU A 180 -19.31 -3.78 38.26
CA LEU A 180 -20.44 -4.46 37.61
C LEU A 180 -20.74 -5.81 38.26
N ILE A 181 -19.74 -6.55 38.75
CA ILE A 181 -19.94 -7.79 39.49
C ILE A 181 -20.67 -7.50 40.80
N VAL A 182 -20.19 -6.52 41.57
CA VAL A 182 -20.81 -6.10 42.83
C VAL A 182 -22.25 -5.62 42.61
N ALA A 183 -22.52 -4.93 41.51
CA ALA A 183 -23.86 -4.48 41.14
C ALA A 183 -24.78 -5.60 40.59
N GLY A 184 -24.25 -6.80 40.31
CA GLY A 184 -25.01 -7.89 39.68
C GLY A 184 -25.29 -7.70 38.19
N GLU A 185 -24.60 -6.77 37.53
CA GLU A 185 -24.84 -6.37 36.14
C GLU A 185 -23.79 -6.89 35.15
N PHE A 186 -22.65 -7.41 35.64
CA PHE A 186 -21.55 -7.88 34.80
C PHE A 186 -21.97 -8.95 33.79
N THR A 187 -22.63 -10.01 34.25
CA THR A 187 -23.07 -11.13 33.40
C THR A 187 -23.94 -10.66 32.24
N HIS A 188 -24.85 -9.69 32.50
CA HIS A 188 -25.74 -9.13 31.49
C HIS A 188 -24.96 -8.39 30.39
N HIS A 189 -24.09 -7.46 30.78
CA HIS A 189 -23.33 -6.66 29.82
C HIS A 189 -22.24 -7.46 29.12
N MET A 190 -21.64 -8.43 29.80
CA MET A 190 -20.66 -9.34 29.21
C MET A 190 -21.28 -10.23 28.13
N ALA A 191 -22.51 -10.71 28.33
CA ALA A 191 -23.25 -11.46 27.32
C ALA A 191 -23.61 -10.58 26.10
N ALA A 192 -23.99 -9.32 26.32
CA ALA A 192 -24.21 -8.36 25.23
C ALA A 192 -22.92 -8.07 24.43
N LEU A 193 -21.78 -7.93 25.11
CA LEU A 193 -20.47 -7.74 24.46
C LEU A 193 -20.03 -8.98 23.67
N ASN A 194 -20.36 -10.20 24.14
CA ASN A 194 -20.13 -11.40 23.33
C ASN A 194 -20.90 -11.30 22.01
N THR A 195 -22.19 -10.99 22.05
CA THR A 195 -23.05 -10.86 20.86
C THR A 195 -22.54 -9.78 19.90
N LEU A 196 -22.12 -8.63 20.43
CA LEU A 196 -21.55 -7.53 19.65
C LEU A 196 -20.31 -7.97 18.85
N THR A 197 -19.47 -8.83 19.41
CA THR A 197 -18.17 -9.23 18.85
C THR A 197 -18.13 -10.68 18.35
N ALA A 198 -19.29 -11.33 18.27
CA ALA A 198 -19.42 -12.77 18.04
C ALA A 198 -18.76 -13.23 16.74
N PHE A 199 -18.61 -12.36 15.75
CA PHE A 199 -17.94 -12.68 14.49
C PHE A 199 -16.41 -12.83 14.60
N ILE A 200 -15.82 -12.55 15.76
CA ILE A 200 -14.41 -12.84 16.08
C ILE A 200 -14.36 -13.91 17.18
N ALA A 201 -15.12 -14.98 17.01
CA ALA A 201 -15.25 -16.07 17.99
C ALA A 201 -15.15 -17.45 17.31
N PRO A 202 -14.63 -18.48 18.01
CA PRO A 202 -14.52 -19.83 17.47
C PRO A 202 -15.87 -20.46 17.12
N GLU A 203 -16.96 -20.04 17.78
CA GLU A 203 -18.32 -20.49 17.50
C GLU A 203 -18.96 -19.85 16.27
N TYR A 204 -18.32 -18.84 15.65
CA TYR A 204 -18.90 -18.14 14.51
C TYR A 204 -18.79 -18.96 13.22
N PRO A 205 -19.91 -19.36 12.60
CA PRO A 205 -19.88 -20.32 11.50
C PRO A 205 -19.47 -19.73 10.14
N ASN A 206 -19.46 -18.39 10.01
CA ASN A 206 -19.31 -17.73 8.72
C ASN A 206 -17.87 -17.22 8.46
N PHE A 207 -16.89 -17.62 9.26
CA PHE A 207 -15.49 -17.27 9.06
C PHE A 207 -14.58 -18.47 9.32
N ASN A 208 -13.89 -18.95 8.28
CA ASN A 208 -13.11 -20.19 8.34
C ASN A 208 -11.63 -19.99 7.97
N PHE A 209 -11.15 -18.74 7.94
CA PHE A 209 -9.79 -18.40 7.53
C PHE A 209 -9.46 -18.85 6.09
N THR A 210 -10.47 -18.94 5.23
CA THR A 210 -10.30 -19.44 3.85
C THR A 210 -9.43 -18.51 3.01
N ASN A 211 -9.55 -17.20 3.24
CA ASN A 211 -8.88 -16.18 2.45
C ASN A 211 -7.98 -15.28 3.31
N PRO A 212 -6.80 -14.86 2.81
CA PRO A 212 -5.94 -13.89 3.49
C PRO A 212 -6.54 -12.48 3.41
N GLY A 213 -6.27 -11.68 4.43
CA GLY A 213 -6.88 -10.37 4.62
C GLY A 213 -8.27 -10.45 5.24
N PHE A 214 -8.75 -9.30 5.71
CA PHE A 214 -10.11 -9.16 6.22
C PHE A 214 -10.58 -7.71 6.12
N ASN A 215 -11.89 -7.49 6.28
CA ASN A 215 -12.51 -6.18 6.25
C ASN A 215 -11.79 -5.18 7.19
N SER A 216 -11.22 -4.12 6.63
CA SER A 216 -10.48 -3.08 7.37
C SER A 216 -11.34 -2.38 8.43
N ASP A 217 -12.65 -2.32 8.23
CA ASP A 217 -13.62 -1.75 9.17
C ASP A 217 -13.75 -2.62 10.44
N VAL A 218 -13.71 -3.94 10.27
CA VAL A 218 -13.70 -4.88 11.39
C VAL A 218 -12.36 -4.83 12.12
N VAL A 219 -11.24 -4.79 11.38
CA VAL A 219 -9.91 -4.67 11.97
C VAL A 219 -9.79 -3.41 12.82
N ARG A 220 -10.24 -2.25 12.32
CA ARG A 220 -10.11 -1.00 13.08
C ARG A 220 -11.06 -0.90 14.27
N SER A 221 -12.27 -1.45 14.17
CA SER A 221 -13.31 -1.26 15.20
C SER A 221 -13.41 -2.39 16.22
N SER A 222 -13.23 -3.65 15.81
CA SER A 222 -13.76 -4.79 16.56
C SER A 222 -12.70 -5.66 17.23
N VAL A 223 -11.44 -5.64 16.77
CA VAL A 223 -10.37 -6.48 17.36
C VAL A 223 -10.10 -6.12 18.82
N GLN A 224 -10.08 -4.83 19.15
CA GLN A 224 -9.95 -4.37 20.54
C GLN A 224 -11.22 -4.61 21.35
N GLN A 225 -12.41 -4.52 20.74
CA GLN A 225 -13.66 -4.84 21.43
C GLN A 225 -13.69 -6.33 21.83
N ARG A 226 -13.25 -7.22 20.93
CA ARG A 226 -13.10 -8.65 21.24
C ARG A 226 -12.01 -8.88 22.27
N LEU A 227 -10.89 -8.15 22.20
CA LEU A 227 -9.87 -8.22 23.26
C LEU A 227 -10.48 -7.88 24.63
N CYS A 228 -11.24 -6.78 24.75
CA CYS A 228 -11.93 -6.41 25.99
C CYS A 228 -12.83 -7.54 26.52
N TYR A 229 -13.58 -8.22 25.63
CA TYR A 229 -14.35 -9.41 25.98
C TYR A 229 -13.45 -10.49 26.58
N VAL A 230 -12.45 -10.96 25.84
CA VAL A 230 -11.56 -12.05 26.28
C VAL A 230 -10.89 -11.74 27.62
N LEU A 231 -10.39 -10.51 27.78
CA LEU A 231 -9.70 -10.09 29.00
C LEU A 231 -10.65 -9.94 30.20
N ALA A 232 -11.93 -9.63 29.97
CA ALA A 232 -12.94 -9.53 31.01
C ALA A 232 -13.48 -10.89 31.48
N GLN A 233 -13.37 -11.95 30.67
CA GLN A 233 -13.80 -13.30 31.07
C GLN A 233 -13.15 -13.74 32.37
N ASP A 234 -13.87 -14.51 33.19
CA ASP A 234 -13.30 -15.12 34.38
C ASP A 234 -12.25 -16.17 34.02
N ASP A 235 -11.25 -16.30 34.88
CA ASP A 235 -10.14 -17.23 34.67
C ASP A 235 -10.60 -18.70 34.70
N THR A 236 -11.78 -18.96 35.28
CA THR A 236 -12.45 -20.27 35.29
C THR A 236 -13.32 -20.52 34.06
N ASP A 237 -13.45 -19.56 33.14
CA ASP A 237 -14.21 -19.73 31.90
C ASP A 237 -13.40 -20.57 30.89
N ASN A 238 -13.88 -21.79 30.63
CA ASN A 238 -13.23 -22.74 29.74
C ASN A 238 -13.11 -22.25 28.27
N SER A 239 -13.86 -21.23 27.86
CA SER A 239 -13.79 -20.66 26.51
C SER A 239 -12.71 -19.58 26.35
N LYS A 240 -12.18 -19.03 27.45
CA LYS A 240 -11.28 -17.86 27.43
C LYS A 240 -10.03 -18.06 26.57
N LEU A 241 -9.35 -19.20 26.73
CA LEU A 241 -8.13 -19.50 25.95
C LEU A 241 -8.45 -19.72 24.47
N ALA A 242 -9.58 -20.36 24.15
CA ALA A 242 -10.02 -20.57 22.77
C ALA A 242 -10.38 -19.25 22.07
N ASN A 243 -11.02 -18.33 22.80
CA ASN A 243 -11.30 -16.98 22.30
C ASN A 243 -10.03 -16.17 22.05
N MET A 244 -9.04 -16.26 22.94
CA MET A 244 -7.75 -15.59 22.74
C MET A 244 -7.01 -16.16 21.52
N ASP A 245 -6.94 -17.49 21.37
CA ASP A 245 -6.33 -18.13 20.19
C ASP A 245 -7.02 -17.69 18.89
N PHE A 246 -8.36 -17.67 18.89
CA PHE A 246 -9.12 -17.24 17.72
C PHE A 246 -8.86 -15.77 17.37
N LEU A 247 -8.86 -14.87 18.35
CA LEU A 247 -8.56 -13.45 18.14
C LEU A 247 -7.16 -13.25 17.56
N LYS A 248 -6.16 -13.95 18.11
CA LYS A 248 -4.78 -13.91 17.62
C LYS A 248 -4.71 -14.36 16.16
N ARG A 249 -5.31 -15.51 15.83
CA ARG A 249 -5.35 -16.05 14.47
C ARG A 249 -6.10 -15.12 13.51
N PHE A 250 -7.16 -14.47 13.96
CA PHE A 250 -7.92 -13.48 13.20
C PHE A 250 -7.03 -12.32 12.78
N ILE A 251 -6.26 -11.76 13.71
CA ILE A 251 -5.35 -10.65 13.44
C ILE A 251 -4.21 -11.08 12.50
N ASP A 252 -3.62 -12.26 12.72
CA ASP A 252 -2.63 -12.82 11.80
C ASP A 252 -3.17 -12.94 10.37
N ASN A 253 -4.41 -13.43 10.21
CA ASN A 253 -5.02 -13.57 8.90
C ASN A 253 -5.32 -12.23 8.24
N ALA A 254 -5.82 -11.26 9.01
CA ALA A 254 -6.12 -9.92 8.52
C ALA A 254 -4.86 -9.21 8.00
N LEU A 255 -3.69 -9.47 8.61
CA LEU A 255 -2.40 -8.89 8.24
C LEU A 255 -1.63 -9.65 7.13
N LYS A 256 -2.18 -10.75 6.61
CA LYS A 256 -1.65 -11.37 5.39
C LYS A 256 -1.87 -10.47 4.17
N ILE A 257 -1.04 -10.65 3.15
CA ILE A 257 -1.26 -10.03 1.85
C ILE A 257 -2.57 -10.57 1.26
N SER A 258 -3.55 -9.69 1.09
CA SER A 258 -4.91 -10.06 0.70
C SER A 258 -5.04 -10.27 -0.80
N ASN A 259 -5.87 -11.25 -1.17
CA ASN A 259 -6.11 -11.61 -2.56
C ASN A 259 -7.09 -10.64 -3.24
N GLY A 260 -7.06 -10.62 -4.57
CA GLY A 260 -7.99 -9.88 -5.43
C GLY A 260 -8.35 -8.48 -4.90
N TRP A 261 -9.63 -8.28 -4.64
CA TRP A 261 -10.22 -7.03 -4.14
C TRP A 261 -10.58 -7.07 -2.66
N ASN A 262 -10.16 -8.11 -1.93
CA ASN A 262 -10.39 -8.19 -0.48
C ASN A 262 -9.64 -7.05 0.26
N ASP A 263 -10.00 -6.80 1.50
CA ASP A 263 -9.55 -5.62 2.24
C ASP A 263 -8.17 -5.82 2.91
N CYS A 264 -7.74 -4.82 3.68
CA CYS A 264 -6.48 -4.73 4.42
C CYS A 264 -5.24 -4.53 3.53
N ILE A 265 -4.24 -5.42 3.49
CA ILE A 265 -2.93 -5.13 2.88
C ILE A 265 -2.79 -5.79 1.51
N LYS A 266 -2.35 -5.05 0.49
CA LYS A 266 -2.09 -5.57 -0.88
C LYS A 266 -0.63 -5.93 -1.16
N PRO A 267 -0.33 -6.63 -2.27
CA PRO A 267 1.04 -7.02 -2.62
C PRO A 267 2.05 -5.86 -2.78
N ASP A 268 1.57 -4.66 -3.09
CA ASP A 268 2.37 -3.42 -3.13
C ASP A 268 2.29 -2.62 -1.81
N PHE A 269 1.74 -3.25 -0.76
CA PHE A 269 1.50 -2.73 0.58
C PHE A 269 0.56 -1.53 0.67
N ILE A 270 -0.22 -1.25 -0.39
CA ILE A 270 -1.34 -0.31 -0.26
C ILE A 270 -2.47 -0.94 0.56
N THR A 271 -3.17 -0.11 1.32
CA THR A 271 -4.32 -0.55 2.11
C THR A 271 -5.62 -0.47 1.32
N TYR A 272 -6.48 -1.48 1.45
CA TYR A 272 -7.76 -1.56 0.76
C TYR A 272 -8.96 -1.43 1.72
N HIS A 273 -10.00 -0.78 1.19
CA HIS A 273 -11.36 -0.87 1.68
C HIS A 273 -12.33 -0.58 0.52
N HIS A 274 -13.55 -1.09 0.58
CA HIS A 274 -14.53 -0.93 -0.51
C HIS A 274 -14.01 -1.38 -1.89
N ARG A 275 -13.15 -2.40 -1.92
CA ARG A 275 -12.57 -2.98 -3.15
C ARG A 275 -11.59 -2.06 -3.88
N GLY A 276 -10.99 -1.09 -3.21
CA GLY A 276 -9.92 -0.28 -3.80
C GLY A 276 -9.02 0.36 -2.76
N ALA A 277 -7.99 1.04 -3.23
CA ALA A 277 -7.04 1.73 -2.36
C ALA A 277 -7.74 2.79 -1.51
N TYR A 278 -7.56 2.69 -0.19
CA TYR A 278 -8.20 3.53 0.81
C TYR A 278 -7.24 3.74 2.01
N SER A 279 -6.25 4.61 1.82
CA SER A 279 -5.12 4.76 2.75
C SER A 279 -5.27 5.87 3.78
N ASN A 280 -6.27 6.74 3.69
CA ASN A 280 -6.67 7.55 4.84
C ASN A 280 -7.46 6.70 5.85
N THR A 281 -8.68 7.09 6.19
CA THR A 281 -9.49 6.64 7.31
C THR A 281 -9.46 5.13 7.57
N TYR A 282 -9.71 4.27 6.56
CA TYR A 282 -9.85 2.83 6.81
C TYR A 282 -8.50 2.13 7.03
N GLY A 283 -7.58 2.28 6.06
CA GLY A 283 -6.28 1.65 6.11
C GLY A 283 -5.43 2.13 7.28
N VAL A 284 -5.40 3.46 7.50
CA VAL A 284 -4.59 4.06 8.57
C VAL A 284 -5.02 3.56 9.95
N GLU A 285 -6.33 3.52 10.20
CA GLU A 285 -6.87 3.10 11.48
C GLU A 285 -6.71 1.59 11.69
N ALA A 286 -6.86 0.77 10.64
CA ALA A 286 -6.65 -0.68 10.73
C ALA A 286 -5.19 -1.03 11.07
N LEU A 287 -4.22 -0.33 10.45
CA LEU A 287 -2.79 -0.53 10.74
C LEU A 287 -2.41 0.00 12.13
N HIS A 288 -2.97 1.13 12.55
CA HIS A 288 -2.75 1.68 13.89
C HIS A 288 -3.26 0.70 14.96
N GLN A 289 -4.47 0.17 14.78
CA GLN A 289 -5.05 -0.81 15.69
C GLN A 289 -4.26 -2.12 15.73
N SER A 290 -3.81 -2.58 14.57
CA SER A 290 -2.95 -3.77 14.47
C SER A 290 -1.60 -3.58 15.18
N SER A 291 -1.06 -2.36 15.20
CA SER A 291 0.19 -2.05 15.91
C SER A 291 0.02 -2.09 17.43
N ILE A 292 -1.14 -1.67 17.93
CA ILE A 292 -1.48 -1.82 19.34
C ILE A 292 -1.61 -3.30 19.69
N MET A 293 -2.31 -4.09 18.87
CA MET A 293 -2.43 -5.54 19.09
C MET A 293 -1.07 -6.24 19.06
N ASN A 294 -0.21 -5.91 18.10
CA ASN A 294 1.16 -6.42 18.04
C ASN A 294 1.93 -6.12 19.33
N MET A 295 1.86 -4.87 19.79
CA MET A 295 2.50 -4.44 21.02
C MET A 295 1.95 -5.16 22.25
N MET A 296 0.63 -5.32 22.36
CA MET A 296 -0.01 -5.96 23.52
C MET A 296 0.32 -7.46 23.62
N LEU A 297 0.42 -8.16 22.49
CA LEU A 297 0.60 -9.61 22.44
C LEU A 297 2.07 -10.07 22.42
N LYS A 298 3.02 -9.17 22.18
CA LYS A 298 4.46 -9.48 22.11
C LYS A 298 5.00 -10.14 23.38
N ASN A 299 5.89 -11.11 23.23
CA ASN A 299 6.52 -11.89 24.31
C ASN A 299 5.52 -12.72 25.13
N THR A 300 4.48 -13.22 24.48
CA THR A 300 3.49 -14.15 25.07
C THR A 300 3.25 -15.31 24.10
N ALA A 301 2.57 -16.37 24.55
CA ALA A 301 2.10 -17.45 23.69
C ALA A 301 1.16 -16.98 22.55
N TYR A 302 0.67 -15.74 22.61
CA TYR A 302 -0.24 -15.14 21.63
C TYR A 302 0.44 -14.11 20.73
N GLU A 303 1.77 -14.05 20.73
CA GLU A 303 2.51 -13.17 19.83
C GLU A 303 2.12 -13.41 18.36
N LEU A 304 1.96 -12.32 17.60
CA LEU A 304 1.64 -12.37 16.18
C LEU A 304 2.76 -13.06 15.40
N THR A 305 2.42 -13.71 14.30
CA THR A 305 3.43 -14.38 13.47
C THR A 305 4.44 -13.37 12.89
N THR A 306 5.67 -13.82 12.63
CA THR A 306 6.70 -13.00 11.98
C THR A 306 6.24 -12.43 10.64
N GLU A 307 5.42 -13.19 9.89
CA GLU A 307 4.79 -12.71 8.66
C GLU A 307 3.87 -11.50 8.93
N ALA A 308 2.95 -11.61 9.87
CA ALA A 308 2.04 -10.52 10.24
C ALA A 308 2.79 -9.28 10.75
N GLN A 309 3.81 -9.47 11.61
CA GLN A 309 4.68 -8.40 12.10
C GLN A 309 5.41 -7.69 10.94
N SER A 310 5.97 -8.47 10.00
CA SER A 310 6.69 -7.94 8.84
C SER A 310 5.77 -7.19 7.88
N ASN A 311 4.59 -7.75 7.58
CA ASN A 311 3.61 -7.11 6.69
C ASN A 311 3.09 -5.80 7.29
N LEU A 312 2.76 -5.81 8.59
CA LEU A 312 2.31 -4.61 9.31
C LEU A 312 3.37 -3.50 9.25
N LYS A 313 4.62 -3.82 9.62
CA LYS A 313 5.74 -2.88 9.57
C LYS A 313 5.93 -2.31 8.16
N THR A 314 5.94 -3.19 7.15
CA THR A 314 6.19 -2.80 5.76
C THR A 314 5.05 -1.94 5.20
N ALA A 315 3.80 -2.25 5.55
CA ALA A 315 2.64 -1.43 5.18
C ALA A 315 2.71 -0.03 5.80
N ILE A 316 3.05 0.09 7.08
CA ILE A 316 3.18 1.39 7.75
C ILE A 316 4.31 2.22 7.15
N LEU A 317 5.51 1.63 6.97
CA LEU A 317 6.65 2.35 6.36
C LEU A 317 6.42 2.73 4.89
N THR A 318 5.51 2.04 4.19
CA THR A 318 5.18 2.35 2.80
C THR A 318 4.44 3.69 2.66
N TYR A 319 3.77 4.19 3.70
CA TYR A 319 3.13 5.51 3.65
C TYR A 319 4.12 6.63 3.33
N SER A 320 5.35 6.56 3.85
CA SER A 320 6.39 7.55 3.56
C SER A 320 6.86 7.54 2.10
N LYS A 321 6.61 6.47 1.35
CA LYS A 321 6.91 6.39 -0.09
C LYS A 321 5.92 7.18 -0.92
N PHE A 322 4.63 7.20 -0.55
CA PHE A 322 3.61 7.97 -1.27
C PHE A 322 3.30 9.34 -0.66
N SER A 323 3.64 9.59 0.60
CA SER A 323 3.38 10.87 1.27
C SER A 323 4.55 11.86 1.20
N LYS A 324 4.24 13.16 1.13
CA LYS A 324 5.20 14.26 1.32
C LYS A 324 4.84 15.03 2.60
N GLY A 325 5.75 15.07 3.55
CA GLY A 325 5.40 15.49 4.91
C GLY A 325 4.35 14.55 5.48
N PHE A 326 3.16 15.07 5.79
CA PHE A 326 2.01 14.24 6.19
C PHE A 326 1.04 13.93 5.05
N GLU A 327 1.11 14.67 3.93
CA GLU A 327 0.14 14.62 2.85
C GLU A 327 0.36 13.39 1.96
N MET A 328 -0.62 12.49 1.88
CA MET A 328 -0.72 11.45 0.85
C MET A 328 -1.40 12.01 -0.41
N PRO A 329 -1.30 11.38 -1.60
CA PRO A 329 -1.95 11.85 -2.83
C PRO A 329 -3.48 11.87 -2.78
N LEU A 330 -4.12 12.85 -3.44
CA LEU A 330 -5.59 13.05 -3.37
C LEU A 330 -6.34 11.84 -3.93
N GLY A 331 -5.75 11.18 -4.91
CA GLY A 331 -6.27 9.95 -5.50
C GLY A 331 -6.40 8.76 -4.52
N LEU A 332 -5.84 8.84 -3.31
CA LEU A 332 -6.01 7.85 -2.24
C LEU A 332 -7.06 8.25 -1.19
N ALA A 333 -7.66 9.44 -1.31
CA ALA A 333 -8.52 10.01 -0.28
C ALA A 333 -9.96 9.43 -0.27
N GLY A 334 -10.29 8.55 -1.23
CA GLY A 334 -11.61 7.95 -1.35
C GLY A 334 -12.71 9.00 -1.47
N ARG A 335 -13.70 8.97 -0.59
CA ARG A 335 -14.77 9.98 -0.53
C ARG A 335 -14.48 11.16 0.41
N PHE A 336 -13.28 11.23 0.98
CA PHE A 336 -12.88 12.27 1.92
C PHE A 336 -11.74 13.11 1.33
N PRO A 337 -11.98 13.91 0.27
CA PRO A 337 -10.93 14.62 -0.46
C PRO A 337 -10.16 15.65 0.39
N THR A 338 -10.67 15.98 1.57
CA THR A 338 -10.02 16.86 2.55
C THR A 338 -9.22 16.12 3.64
N ASN A 339 -9.34 14.79 3.73
CA ASN A 339 -8.57 13.97 4.67
C ASN A 339 -7.41 13.30 3.94
N THR A 340 -6.26 13.97 3.96
CA THR A 340 -5.06 13.56 3.23
C THR A 340 -3.79 13.55 4.08
N ASP A 341 -3.85 13.93 5.35
CA ASP A 341 -2.71 13.91 6.27
C ASP A 341 -2.56 12.56 6.97
N ALA A 342 -2.99 11.45 6.35
CA ALA A 342 -3.05 10.12 6.97
C ALA A 342 -1.74 9.66 7.64
N LEU A 343 -0.58 10.08 7.14
CA LEU A 343 0.69 9.74 7.78
C LEU A 343 0.86 10.44 9.14
N ASN A 344 0.23 11.59 9.38
CA ASN A 344 0.17 12.27 10.68
C ASN A 344 -0.53 11.40 11.74
N ASP A 345 -1.65 10.78 11.37
CA ASP A 345 -2.46 9.90 12.22
C ASP A 345 -1.77 8.55 12.50
N LEU A 346 -0.94 8.08 11.55
CA LEU A 346 -0.24 6.80 11.66
C LEU A 346 1.05 6.87 12.48
N ARG A 347 1.59 8.06 12.79
CA ARG A 347 2.87 8.22 13.50
C ARG A 347 2.96 7.44 14.81
N PRO A 348 1.93 7.42 15.69
CA PRO A 348 1.99 6.64 16.92
C PRO A 348 2.23 5.14 16.66
N ALA A 349 1.70 4.59 15.58
CA ALA A 349 1.91 3.20 15.20
C ALA A 349 3.40 2.87 14.98
N LEU A 350 4.18 3.79 14.40
CA LEU A 350 5.63 3.63 14.25
C LEU A 350 6.36 3.57 15.61
N ALA A 351 5.96 4.42 16.55
CA ALA A 351 6.47 4.37 17.92
C ALA A 351 6.09 3.04 18.59
N PHE A 352 4.85 2.57 18.41
CA PHE A 352 4.38 1.29 18.95
C PHE A 352 5.16 0.10 18.39
N LEU A 353 5.45 0.09 17.09
CA LEU A 353 6.33 -0.93 16.49
C LEU A 353 7.72 -0.90 17.11
N TYR A 354 8.31 0.28 17.31
CA TYR A 354 9.63 0.42 17.92
C TYR A 354 9.65 -0.09 19.36
N VAL A 355 8.73 0.32 20.23
CA VAL A 355 8.71 -0.16 21.63
C VAL A 355 8.41 -1.65 21.73
N THR A 356 7.72 -2.22 20.74
CA THR A 356 7.44 -3.67 20.67
C THR A 356 8.72 -4.48 20.46
N ASP A 357 9.61 -4.02 19.56
CA ASP A 357 10.90 -4.67 19.30
C ASP A 357 11.90 -3.62 18.76
N PRO A 358 12.68 -2.96 19.65
CA PRO A 358 13.58 -1.88 19.27
C PRO A 358 14.67 -2.29 18.28
N LEU A 359 15.08 -3.57 18.30
CA LEU A 359 16.12 -4.09 17.43
C LEU A 359 15.55 -4.33 16.03
N ALA A 360 14.41 -5.03 15.93
CA ALA A 360 13.80 -5.35 14.65
C ALA A 360 13.16 -4.12 13.98
N ASN A 361 12.74 -3.11 14.76
CA ASN A 361 11.96 -1.95 14.29
C ASN A 361 12.69 -0.62 14.49
N ALA A 362 14.03 -0.61 14.50
CA ALA A 362 14.83 0.60 14.61
C ALA A 362 14.49 1.63 13.52
N ASP A 363 14.26 1.19 12.29
CA ASP A 363 13.79 2.04 11.17
C ASP A 363 12.42 2.69 11.45
N ALA A 364 11.46 1.97 12.02
CA ALA A 364 10.16 2.54 12.41
C ALA A 364 10.33 3.64 13.48
N GLY A 365 11.15 3.38 14.51
CA GLY A 365 11.45 4.39 15.54
C GLY A 365 12.13 5.64 14.97
N ARG A 366 13.09 5.45 14.05
CA ARG A 366 13.78 6.56 13.38
C ARG A 366 12.85 7.33 12.43
N GLU A 367 11.91 6.66 11.78
CA GLU A 367 10.87 7.32 10.97
C GLU A 367 9.92 8.14 11.85
N PHE A 368 9.52 7.59 12.99
CA PHE A 368 8.72 8.32 13.97
C PHE A 368 9.41 9.61 14.43
N VAL A 369 10.70 9.54 14.80
CA VAL A 369 11.49 10.73 15.20
C VAL A 369 11.57 11.75 14.06
N ARG A 370 11.78 11.31 12.81
CA ARG A 370 11.77 12.18 11.64
C ARG A 370 10.42 12.91 11.50
N LEU A 371 9.32 12.17 11.55
CA LEU A 371 7.97 12.71 11.41
C LEU A 371 7.54 13.58 12.61
N TRP A 372 8.06 13.32 13.80
CA TRP A 372 7.88 14.18 14.97
C TRP A 372 8.56 15.53 14.77
N GLY A 373 9.72 15.57 14.11
CA GLY A 373 10.46 16.79 13.80
C GLY A 373 9.77 17.73 12.80
N ILE A 374 8.70 17.31 12.13
CA ILE A 374 8.05 18.09 11.05
C ILE A 374 7.22 19.26 11.57
N SER A 375 6.46 19.09 12.66
CA SER A 375 5.52 20.13 13.12
C SER A 375 5.20 20.03 14.61
N THR A 376 5.60 21.06 15.35
CA THR A 376 5.29 21.22 16.79
C THR A 376 3.78 21.39 17.02
N THR A 377 3.07 22.04 16.10
CA THR A 377 1.60 22.17 16.13
C THR A 377 0.93 20.81 16.00
N ALA A 378 1.35 19.99 15.03
CA ALA A 378 0.82 18.63 14.87
C ALA A 378 1.13 17.76 16.09
N ASN A 379 2.31 17.88 16.68
CA ASN A 379 2.68 17.16 17.91
C ASN A 379 1.80 17.58 19.09
N THR A 380 1.55 18.89 19.23
CA THR A 380 0.66 19.40 20.29
C THR A 380 -0.78 18.90 20.10
N ALA A 381 -1.28 18.92 18.88
CA ALA A 381 -2.60 18.37 18.54
C ALA A 381 -2.68 16.87 18.86
N LEU A 382 -1.66 16.10 18.46
CA LEU A 382 -1.56 14.68 18.78
C LEU A 382 -1.55 14.46 20.29
N LEU A 383 -0.72 15.18 21.06
CA LEU A 383 -0.67 15.07 22.53
C LEU A 383 -1.99 15.44 23.23
N ARG A 384 -2.81 16.30 22.62
CA ARG A 384 -4.14 16.69 23.11
C ARG A 384 -5.25 15.73 22.70
N MET A 385 -5.01 14.89 21.71
CA MET A 385 -6.03 14.01 21.14
C MET A 385 -6.52 13.01 22.20
N ASN A 386 -7.82 13.01 22.48
CA ASN A 386 -8.46 11.99 23.31
C ASN A 386 -9.81 11.57 22.70
N ALA A 387 -9.94 11.73 21.37
CA ALA A 387 -11.13 11.35 20.65
C ALA A 387 -11.36 9.84 20.79
N LEU A 388 -12.62 9.48 21.10
CA LEU A 388 -13.07 8.11 21.26
C LEU A 388 -14.22 7.91 20.29
N SER A 389 -14.05 7.01 19.34
CA SER A 389 -15.13 6.69 18.43
C SER A 389 -15.01 5.26 17.88
N ILE A 390 -14.69 5.12 16.60
CA ILE A 390 -14.49 3.81 15.95
C ILE A 390 -13.34 3.05 16.63
N THR A 391 -12.28 3.76 17.00
CA THR A 391 -11.04 3.20 17.54
C THR A 391 -10.70 3.77 18.92
N MET A 392 -9.90 3.02 19.70
CA MET A 392 -9.35 3.41 21.00
C MET A 392 -7.81 3.40 20.91
N VAL A 393 -7.25 4.45 20.29
CA VAL A 393 -5.81 4.52 19.98
C VAL A 393 -5.07 5.64 20.73
N TYR A 394 -5.80 6.59 21.32
CA TYR A 394 -5.24 7.80 21.94
C TYR A 394 -5.24 7.73 23.47
N THR A 395 -4.64 6.69 24.04
CA THR A 395 -4.59 6.48 25.50
C THR A 395 -3.46 7.27 26.17
N PRO A 396 -3.54 7.50 27.49
CA PRO A 396 -2.41 8.00 28.29
C PRO A 396 -1.15 7.10 28.19
N GLY A 397 -1.32 5.78 28.16
CA GLY A 397 -0.20 4.84 27.98
C GLY A 397 0.49 5.00 26.63
N GLY A 398 -0.26 5.21 25.55
CA GLY A 398 0.31 5.45 24.22
C GLY A 398 1.20 6.69 24.14
N VAL A 399 0.96 7.70 25.00
CA VAL A 399 1.86 8.85 25.11
C VAL A 399 3.20 8.45 25.74
N MET A 400 3.21 7.53 26.71
CA MET A 400 4.46 7.03 27.28
C MET A 400 5.28 6.26 26.23
N ASP A 401 4.64 5.44 25.40
CA ASP A 401 5.32 4.70 24.31
C ASP A 401 5.94 5.66 23.28
N ILE A 402 5.22 6.73 22.95
CA ILE A 402 5.73 7.84 22.12
C ILE A 402 6.97 8.46 22.78
N LEU A 403 6.89 8.84 24.05
CA LEU A 403 8.00 9.47 24.77
C LEU A 403 9.20 8.54 24.92
N GLN A 404 8.96 7.24 25.16
CA GLN A 404 10.01 6.23 25.22
C GLN A 404 10.80 6.24 23.92
N THR A 405 10.12 6.20 22.77
CA THR A 405 10.75 6.26 21.45
C THR A 405 11.56 7.56 21.28
N LEU A 406 11.01 8.72 21.63
CA LEU A 406 11.72 10.01 21.50
C LEU A 406 12.96 10.12 22.39
N ASN A 407 12.93 9.53 23.59
CA ASN A 407 14.00 9.65 24.58
C ASN A 407 15.16 8.65 24.38
N THR A 408 15.05 7.75 23.38
CA THR A 408 16.10 6.75 23.09
C THR A 408 17.35 7.32 22.42
N GLY A 409 17.30 8.56 21.90
CA GLY A 409 18.41 9.17 21.18
C GLY A 409 18.57 8.66 19.74
N LEU A 410 17.53 8.04 19.16
CA LEU A 410 17.52 7.64 17.75
C LEU A 410 17.72 8.85 16.82
N ALA A 411 18.66 8.73 15.89
CA ALA A 411 18.79 9.69 14.79
C ALA A 411 17.61 9.51 13.80
N PRO A 412 16.95 10.58 13.35
CA PRO A 412 15.85 10.47 12.39
C PRO A 412 16.28 9.74 11.11
N LEU A 413 15.35 9.07 10.45
CA LEU A 413 15.59 8.66 9.06
C LEU A 413 15.77 9.90 8.17
N PRO A 414 16.58 9.81 7.10
CA PRO A 414 16.55 10.84 6.07
C PRO A 414 15.18 10.86 5.39
N GLU A 415 14.74 12.04 4.95
CA GLU A 415 13.59 12.12 4.05
C GLU A 415 13.91 11.38 2.74
N ILE A 416 12.92 10.67 2.19
CA ILE A 416 13.00 10.13 0.83
C ILE A 416 12.93 11.30 -0.14
N THR A 417 14.07 11.76 -0.62
CA THR A 417 14.17 12.90 -1.55
C THR A 417 14.16 12.48 -3.01
N GLU A 418 14.48 11.21 -3.32
CA GLU A 418 14.57 10.68 -4.67
C GLU A 418 14.00 9.26 -4.77
N GLY A 419 13.32 8.96 -5.89
CA GLY A 419 12.88 7.61 -6.22
C GLY A 419 11.58 7.57 -7.02
N GLN A 420 11.32 6.42 -7.65
CA GLN A 420 10.07 6.10 -8.32
C GLN A 420 9.35 4.97 -7.57
N PHE A 421 8.12 5.24 -7.11
CA PHE A 421 7.31 4.29 -6.35
C PHE A 421 6.00 4.00 -7.08
N ASN A 422 5.76 2.72 -7.34
CA ASN A 422 4.66 2.23 -8.16
C ASN A 422 3.71 1.41 -7.30
N PHE A 423 2.43 1.78 -7.29
CA PHE A 423 1.36 1.11 -6.53
C PHE A 423 0.27 0.64 -7.50
N PRO A 424 0.50 -0.48 -8.22
CA PRO A 424 -0.43 -0.99 -9.22
C PRO A 424 -1.83 -1.30 -8.66
N TYR A 425 -1.94 -1.76 -7.42
CA TYR A 425 -3.23 -1.96 -6.76
C TYR A 425 -3.90 -0.63 -6.39
N ALA A 426 -3.21 0.49 -6.43
CA ALA A 426 -3.82 1.81 -6.25
C ALA A 426 -4.06 2.56 -7.56
N GLY A 427 -3.56 2.04 -8.70
CA GLY A 427 -3.46 2.81 -9.93
C GLY A 427 -2.60 4.07 -9.78
N LEU A 428 -1.61 4.05 -8.88
CA LEU A 428 -0.86 5.24 -8.47
C LEU A 428 0.63 5.09 -8.80
N SER A 429 1.18 6.14 -9.40
CA SER A 429 2.62 6.36 -9.58
C SER A 429 3.05 7.57 -8.75
N VAL A 430 4.15 7.46 -7.99
CA VAL A 430 4.72 8.56 -7.21
C VAL A 430 6.20 8.72 -7.57
N HIS A 431 6.57 9.92 -8.00
CA HIS A 431 7.94 10.28 -8.30
C HIS A 431 8.43 11.32 -7.30
N LYS A 432 9.60 11.07 -6.70
CA LYS A 432 10.27 11.99 -5.80
C LYS A 432 11.61 12.41 -6.38
N TYR A 433 11.91 13.71 -6.31
CA TYR A 433 13.23 14.22 -6.67
C TYR A 433 13.52 15.54 -5.97
N ASN A 434 14.72 15.68 -5.38
CA ASN A 434 15.15 16.88 -4.65
C ASN A 434 14.13 17.37 -3.59
N GLY A 435 13.45 16.43 -2.93
CA GLY A 435 12.40 16.75 -1.96
C GLY A 435 11.06 17.16 -2.57
N PHE A 436 10.92 17.24 -3.89
CA PHE A 436 9.63 17.39 -4.54
C PHE A 436 8.93 16.04 -4.66
N GLN A 437 7.61 16.05 -4.67
CA GLN A 437 6.79 14.89 -4.98
C GLN A 437 5.82 15.22 -6.10
N SER A 438 5.74 14.33 -7.08
CA SER A 438 4.64 14.30 -8.05
C SER A 438 3.95 12.95 -7.99
N SER A 439 2.64 12.92 -8.24
CA SER A 439 1.88 11.68 -8.26
C SER A 439 0.82 11.67 -9.35
N VAL A 440 0.65 10.52 -10.01
CA VAL A 440 -0.38 10.32 -11.02
C VAL A 440 -1.32 9.19 -10.63
N LYS A 441 -2.62 9.45 -10.65
CA LYS A 441 -3.68 8.47 -10.33
C LYS A 441 -4.49 8.10 -11.58
N GLY A 442 -4.60 6.80 -11.84
CA GLY A 442 -5.33 6.19 -12.95
C GLY A 442 -6.43 5.22 -12.51
N THR A 443 -7.25 4.80 -13.47
CA THR A 443 -8.29 3.76 -13.35
C THR A 443 -8.13 2.72 -14.47
N SER A 444 -8.56 1.49 -14.20
CA SER A 444 -8.52 0.38 -15.14
C SER A 444 -9.73 -0.53 -14.95
N LYS A 445 -9.74 -1.69 -15.63
CA LYS A 445 -10.67 -2.78 -15.33
C LYS A 445 -10.52 -3.36 -13.91
N HIS A 446 -9.43 -3.05 -13.20
CA HIS A 446 -9.18 -3.51 -11.84
C HIS A 446 -9.40 -2.42 -10.79
N ILE A 447 -9.11 -1.17 -11.13
CA ILE A 447 -9.08 -0.04 -10.19
C ILE A 447 -10.23 0.91 -10.50
N TRP A 448 -11.15 1.10 -9.57
CA TRP A 448 -12.28 2.03 -9.77
C TRP A 448 -11.85 3.50 -9.73
N HIS A 449 -12.69 4.39 -10.29
CA HIS A 449 -12.32 5.79 -10.57
C HIS A 449 -12.41 6.78 -9.39
N PHE A 450 -13.46 6.74 -8.58
CA PHE A 450 -13.75 7.65 -7.47
C PHE A 450 -14.87 7.06 -6.60
N GLU A 451 -15.01 7.56 -5.38
CA GLU A 451 -16.09 7.24 -4.44
C GLU A 451 -16.78 8.54 -3.99
N ASN A 452 -18.11 8.56 -3.89
CA ASN A 452 -18.87 9.67 -3.31
C ASN A 452 -19.99 9.18 -2.40
N SER A 453 -20.70 10.12 -1.78
CA SER A 453 -22.01 9.92 -1.19
C SER A 453 -22.87 11.17 -1.47
N ALA A 454 -24.10 11.21 -0.94
CA ALA A 454 -24.97 12.37 -1.10
C ALA A 454 -24.37 13.67 -0.52
N LYS A 455 -23.37 13.58 0.37
CA LYS A 455 -22.77 14.72 1.07
C LYS A 455 -21.24 14.66 1.14
N GLU A 456 -20.58 13.76 0.42
CA GLU A 456 -19.13 13.56 0.49
C GLU A 456 -18.59 13.36 -0.93
N ASN A 457 -17.59 14.15 -1.34
CA ASN A 457 -16.93 14.05 -2.65
C ASN A 457 -17.88 14.04 -3.85
N VAL A 458 -18.95 14.84 -3.83
CA VAL A 458 -20.01 14.86 -4.86
C VAL A 458 -19.42 15.05 -6.26
N PHE A 459 -18.34 15.82 -6.40
CA PHE A 459 -17.72 16.20 -7.66
C PHE A 459 -16.42 15.44 -7.99
N GLY A 460 -16.12 14.32 -7.31
CA GLY A 460 -14.84 13.61 -7.41
C GLY A 460 -14.56 12.82 -8.70
N ARG A 461 -15.42 12.92 -9.73
CA ARG A 461 -15.45 12.03 -10.91
C ARG A 461 -14.10 11.84 -11.61
N TYR A 462 -13.30 12.90 -11.72
CA TYR A 462 -12.07 12.91 -12.51
C TYR A 462 -10.79 12.66 -11.72
N THR A 463 -10.88 12.31 -10.44
CA THR A 463 -9.71 12.09 -9.55
C THR A 463 -8.77 10.98 -10.02
N SER A 464 -9.25 10.03 -10.83
CA SER A 464 -8.43 8.96 -11.43
C SER A 464 -8.31 9.03 -12.96
N ALA A 465 -8.61 10.18 -13.57
CA ALA A 465 -8.53 10.38 -15.03
C ALA A 465 -7.09 10.67 -15.53
N GLY A 466 -6.08 10.08 -14.88
CA GLY A 466 -4.68 10.44 -15.07
C GLY A 466 -4.34 11.79 -14.42
N ALA A 467 -4.95 12.08 -13.27
CA ALA A 467 -4.72 13.32 -12.53
C ALA A 467 -3.28 13.38 -12.02
N LEU A 468 -2.57 14.48 -12.29
CA LEU A 468 -1.20 14.75 -11.88
C LEU A 468 -1.19 15.78 -10.75
N GLU A 469 -0.75 15.39 -9.57
CA GLU A 469 -0.63 16.26 -8.40
C GLU A 469 0.84 16.55 -8.09
N LEU A 470 1.15 17.80 -7.72
CA LEU A 470 2.50 18.26 -7.40
C LEU A 470 2.53 18.82 -5.97
N LEU A 471 3.45 18.31 -5.14
CA LEU A 471 3.75 18.78 -3.79
C LEU A 471 5.23 19.17 -3.75
N THR A 472 5.50 20.46 -3.91
CA THR A 472 6.83 21.00 -4.21
C THR A 472 7.30 22.09 -3.27
N THR A 473 6.40 22.70 -2.49
CA THR A 473 6.73 23.75 -1.52
C THR A 473 5.99 23.58 -0.19
N GLY A 474 6.42 24.33 0.83
CA GLY A 474 5.86 24.36 2.19
C GLY A 474 6.76 23.69 3.23
N ASN A 475 6.62 24.12 4.49
CA ASN A 475 7.26 23.49 5.65
C ASN A 475 6.36 23.65 6.90
N PRO A 476 5.53 22.66 7.27
CA PRO A 476 5.32 21.40 6.55
C PRO A 476 4.67 21.61 5.18
N VAL A 477 4.90 20.67 4.27
CA VAL A 477 4.22 20.65 2.97
C VAL A 477 2.74 20.34 3.16
N THR A 478 1.88 21.16 2.58
CA THR A 478 0.42 20.97 2.53
C THR A 478 -0.12 21.18 1.12
N ARG A 479 -1.30 20.65 0.83
CA ARG A 479 -2.03 20.96 -0.42
C ARG A 479 -2.30 22.44 -0.63
N THR A 480 -2.67 23.13 0.46
CA THR A 480 -2.90 24.58 0.43
C THR A 480 -1.63 25.32 0.03
N SER A 481 -0.47 24.94 0.58
CA SER A 481 0.81 25.53 0.16
C SER A 481 1.19 25.24 -1.29
N ASN A 482 0.54 24.26 -1.94
CA ASN A 482 0.73 23.88 -3.33
C ASN A 482 -0.47 24.22 -4.22
N GLY A 483 -1.24 25.25 -3.84
CA GLY A 483 -2.22 25.88 -4.72
C GLY A 483 -3.58 25.19 -4.78
N TYR A 484 -3.84 24.16 -3.96
CA TYR A 484 -5.19 23.62 -3.81
C TYR A 484 -6.00 24.44 -2.80
N SER A 485 -7.16 24.92 -3.23
CA SER A 485 -8.18 25.52 -2.37
C SER A 485 -9.53 25.01 -2.84
N GLU A 486 -10.35 24.45 -1.95
CA GLU A 486 -11.71 24.03 -2.30
C GLU A 486 -12.58 25.23 -2.70
N ASN A 487 -12.36 26.39 -2.07
CA ASN A 487 -13.17 27.56 -2.33
C ASN A 487 -12.94 28.07 -3.75
N GLY A 488 -13.96 27.94 -4.61
CA GLY A 488 -13.89 28.28 -6.03
C GLY A 488 -13.21 27.23 -6.93
N TRP A 489 -12.91 26.03 -6.41
CA TRP A 489 -12.26 24.97 -7.18
C TRP A 489 -13.11 24.53 -8.37
N ASP A 490 -12.57 24.56 -9.58
CA ASP A 490 -13.20 23.98 -10.76
C ASP A 490 -12.92 22.48 -10.81
N TRP A 491 -13.94 21.70 -10.46
CA TRP A 491 -13.91 20.25 -10.38
C TRP A 491 -13.75 19.54 -11.74
N SER A 492 -13.93 20.24 -12.86
CA SER A 492 -13.66 19.73 -14.21
C SER A 492 -12.22 19.97 -14.66
N HIS A 493 -11.49 20.87 -14.00
CA HIS A 493 -10.10 21.21 -14.34
C HIS A 493 -9.10 20.63 -13.32
N ILE A 494 -9.16 19.33 -13.07
CA ILE A 494 -8.16 18.64 -12.25
C ILE A 494 -6.84 18.56 -13.04
N PRO A 495 -5.70 19.05 -12.51
CA PRO A 495 -4.41 19.04 -13.21
C PRO A 495 -4.02 17.66 -13.75
N GLY A 496 -3.46 17.62 -14.97
CA GLY A 496 -3.04 16.40 -15.67
C GLY A 496 -4.14 15.64 -16.40
N THR A 497 -5.42 15.85 -16.06
CA THR A 497 -6.54 15.11 -16.67
C THR A 497 -6.82 15.55 -18.10
N SER A 498 -7.45 14.69 -18.90
CA SER A 498 -8.02 15.01 -20.21
C SER A 498 -9.48 14.57 -20.22
N VAL A 499 -10.41 15.50 -19.99
CA VAL A 499 -11.80 15.19 -19.65
C VAL A 499 -12.75 16.25 -20.22
N ALA A 500 -14.05 15.93 -20.26
CA ALA A 500 -15.07 16.90 -20.62
C ALA A 500 -15.18 17.99 -19.55
N SER A 501 -15.17 19.26 -19.98
CA SER A 501 -15.46 20.40 -19.11
C SER A 501 -16.96 20.44 -18.82
N LEU A 502 -17.35 19.84 -17.70
CA LEU A 502 -18.75 19.64 -17.32
C LEU A 502 -19.23 20.72 -16.33
N PRO A 503 -20.50 21.15 -16.43
CA PRO A 503 -21.14 21.89 -15.35
C PRO A 503 -21.34 20.97 -14.12
N LEU A 504 -21.34 21.56 -12.92
CA LEU A 504 -21.48 20.81 -11.65
C LEU A 504 -22.74 19.95 -11.58
N SER A 505 -23.84 20.36 -12.22
CA SER A 505 -25.09 19.60 -12.29
C SER A 505 -24.97 18.27 -13.04
N VAL A 506 -24.00 18.14 -13.94
CA VAL A 506 -23.70 16.89 -14.68
C VAL A 506 -22.54 16.15 -14.02
N LEU A 507 -21.53 16.88 -13.52
CA LEU A 507 -20.39 16.26 -12.85
C LEU A 507 -20.82 15.51 -11.57
N GLY A 508 -21.73 16.09 -10.79
CA GLY A 508 -22.22 15.55 -9.52
C GLY A 508 -23.14 14.34 -9.61
N THR A 509 -23.52 13.90 -10.82
CA THR A 509 -24.42 12.74 -11.03
C THR A 509 -23.67 11.48 -11.48
N GLY A 510 -22.33 11.52 -11.51
CA GLY A 510 -21.51 10.38 -11.87
C GLY A 510 -21.75 9.17 -10.97
N THR A 511 -21.84 7.98 -11.57
CA THR A 511 -21.84 6.71 -10.86
C THR A 511 -20.44 6.45 -10.30
N MET A 512 -20.35 6.23 -8.99
CA MET A 512 -19.10 5.99 -8.27
C MET A 512 -18.70 4.51 -8.24
N ARG A 513 -17.45 4.23 -7.84
CA ARG A 513 -16.84 2.90 -7.68
C ARG A 513 -16.89 2.00 -8.92
N GLU A 514 -16.95 2.59 -10.11
CA GLU A 514 -16.94 1.81 -11.34
C GLU A 514 -15.54 1.72 -11.95
N MET A 515 -15.30 0.62 -12.64
CA MET A 515 -14.08 0.35 -13.39
C MET A 515 -14.29 0.77 -14.84
N ASN A 516 -13.28 1.33 -15.49
CA ASN A 516 -13.41 1.79 -16.87
C ASN A 516 -13.35 0.64 -17.92
N GLY A 517 -13.09 -0.59 -17.48
CA GLY A 517 -13.00 -1.78 -18.35
C GLY A 517 -11.80 -1.82 -19.30
N LYS A 518 -10.86 -0.86 -19.20
CA LYS A 518 -9.63 -0.83 -19.99
C LYS A 518 -8.54 -1.65 -19.31
N SER A 519 -7.80 -2.44 -20.09
CA SER A 519 -6.75 -3.32 -19.56
C SER A 519 -5.43 -2.59 -19.29
N PHE A 520 -5.14 -1.47 -19.99
CA PHE A 520 -3.83 -0.83 -19.90
C PHE A 520 -3.81 0.26 -18.83
N LEU A 521 -3.23 -0.06 -17.68
CA LEU A 521 -2.76 0.87 -16.66
C LEU A 521 -1.47 0.30 -16.08
N ALA A 522 -0.35 0.98 -16.28
CA ALA A 522 0.96 0.48 -15.86
C ALA A 522 1.85 1.60 -15.34
N HIS A 523 2.79 1.18 -14.49
CA HIS A 523 3.80 2.04 -13.88
C HIS A 523 5.16 1.37 -14.04
N GLY A 524 6.10 2.01 -14.72
CA GLY A 524 7.47 1.52 -14.92
C GLY A 524 8.44 2.31 -14.06
N SER A 525 9.55 1.70 -13.70
CA SER A 525 10.69 2.36 -13.09
C SER A 525 12.01 1.83 -13.64
N LEU A 526 13.02 2.69 -13.75
CA LEU A 526 14.41 2.32 -14.01
C LEU A 526 15.29 3.14 -13.09
N ASP A 527 15.84 2.49 -12.08
CA ASP A 527 16.46 3.15 -10.93
C ASP A 527 15.50 4.19 -10.31
N ASN A 528 15.85 5.48 -10.34
CA ASN A 528 15.02 6.57 -9.81
C ASN A 528 14.06 7.20 -10.85
N ASN A 529 14.10 6.77 -12.11
CA ASN A 529 13.25 7.32 -13.17
C ASN A 529 11.97 6.49 -13.31
N GLY A 530 10.91 7.10 -13.85
CA GLY A 530 9.61 6.45 -13.90
C GLY A 530 8.82 6.68 -15.17
N ILE A 531 7.81 5.84 -15.38
CA ILE A 531 6.79 6.02 -16.41
C ILE A 531 5.42 5.66 -15.83
N PHE A 532 4.40 6.46 -16.12
CA PHE A 532 2.99 6.12 -15.97
C PHE A 532 2.38 5.99 -17.37
N GLY A 533 1.51 5.01 -17.60
CA GLY A 533 0.77 4.86 -18.85
C GLY A 533 -0.64 4.33 -18.64
N MET A 534 -1.62 4.89 -19.33
CA MET A 534 -3.03 4.51 -19.21
C MET A 534 -3.78 4.63 -20.54
N ASP A 535 -4.61 3.63 -20.85
CA ASP A 535 -5.70 3.76 -21.84
C ASP A 535 -6.97 4.14 -21.07
N TYR A 536 -7.27 5.45 -21.02
CA TYR A 536 -8.40 5.99 -20.29
C TYR A 536 -9.70 5.76 -21.05
N LYS A 537 -10.76 5.42 -20.31
CA LYS A 537 -12.14 5.61 -20.72
C LYS A 537 -12.91 6.24 -19.56
N ASP A 538 -13.64 7.32 -19.81
CA ASP A 538 -14.56 7.84 -18.83
C ASP A 538 -15.81 6.95 -18.78
N PHE A 539 -15.97 6.19 -17.71
CA PHE A 539 -17.13 5.31 -17.50
C PHE A 539 -18.45 6.08 -17.53
N ASN A 540 -18.45 7.31 -17.01
CA ASN A 540 -19.64 8.13 -16.88
C ASN A 540 -19.90 8.99 -18.12
N SER A 541 -19.04 8.93 -19.14
CA SER A 541 -19.27 9.60 -20.42
C SER A 541 -20.30 8.80 -21.22
N VAL A 542 -21.39 9.47 -21.62
CA VAL A 542 -22.44 8.87 -22.48
C VAL A 542 -21.87 8.45 -23.83
N THR A 543 -20.86 9.16 -24.31
CA THR A 543 -20.17 8.98 -25.60
C THR A 543 -18.89 8.16 -25.48
N ALA A 544 -18.59 7.64 -24.29
CA ALA A 544 -17.41 6.84 -23.97
C ALA A 544 -16.09 7.54 -24.35
N MET A 545 -15.90 8.77 -23.86
CA MET A 545 -14.66 9.53 -23.99
C MET A 545 -13.43 8.66 -23.66
N THR A 546 -12.40 8.69 -24.49
CA THR A 546 -11.14 7.98 -24.29
C THR A 546 -9.91 8.85 -24.50
N ALA A 547 -8.78 8.46 -23.89
CA ALA A 547 -7.46 9.02 -24.17
C ALA A 547 -6.36 8.03 -23.79
N GLN A 548 -5.35 7.87 -24.64
CA GLN A 548 -4.12 7.13 -24.28
C GLN A 548 -3.11 8.14 -23.74
N LYS A 549 -2.79 8.05 -22.45
CA LYS A 549 -1.98 9.03 -21.72
C LYS A 549 -0.70 8.38 -21.18
N SER A 550 0.39 9.12 -21.17
CA SER A 550 1.63 8.70 -20.51
C SER A 550 2.39 9.86 -19.90
N ASN A 551 3.04 9.62 -18.76
CA ASN A 551 3.93 10.56 -18.09
C ASN A 551 5.30 9.88 -17.92
N PHE A 552 6.38 10.55 -18.29
CA PHE A 552 7.75 10.07 -18.13
C PHE A 552 8.46 10.99 -17.13
N PHE A 553 8.96 10.43 -16.04
CA PHE A 553 9.51 11.15 -14.90
C PHE A 553 11.03 11.02 -14.90
N PHE A 554 11.72 12.16 -15.08
CA PHE A 554 13.17 12.26 -15.08
C PHE A 554 13.60 13.42 -14.19
N LYS A 555 14.14 13.11 -13.01
CA LYS A 555 14.54 14.13 -12.03
C LYS A 555 13.37 15.08 -11.71
N ASN A 556 13.56 16.39 -11.83
CA ASN A 556 12.49 17.37 -11.63
C ASN A 556 11.62 17.64 -12.87
N ILE A 557 11.79 16.88 -13.96
CA ILE A 557 11.08 17.10 -15.23
C ILE A 557 10.14 15.92 -15.52
N ILE A 558 8.91 16.23 -15.93
CA ILE A 558 7.89 15.25 -16.30
C ILE A 558 7.48 15.53 -17.74
N LEU A 559 7.71 14.60 -18.68
CA LEU A 559 7.15 14.68 -20.03
C LEU A 559 5.77 14.00 -20.06
N CYS A 560 4.75 14.73 -20.50
CA CYS A 560 3.38 14.29 -20.59
C CYS A 560 2.95 14.20 -22.06
N LEU A 561 2.48 13.02 -22.48
CA LEU A 561 1.97 12.77 -23.83
C LEU A 561 0.55 12.24 -23.76
N ALA A 562 -0.26 12.59 -24.75
CA ALA A 562 -1.49 11.85 -25.03
C ALA A 562 -1.76 11.71 -26.52
N THR A 563 -2.49 10.66 -26.87
CA THR A 563 -3.05 10.45 -28.19
C THR A 563 -4.46 9.90 -28.13
N ASN A 564 -5.15 10.00 -29.27
CA ASN A 564 -6.49 9.46 -29.43
C ASN A 564 -7.45 10.00 -28.35
N ILE A 565 -7.29 11.29 -28.01
CA ILE A 565 -8.26 12.03 -27.20
C ILE A 565 -9.51 12.13 -28.05
N ARG A 566 -10.52 11.38 -27.66
CA ARG A 566 -11.68 11.11 -28.51
C ARG A 566 -12.95 11.15 -27.68
N ASP A 567 -13.92 11.93 -28.13
CA ASP A 567 -15.26 11.98 -27.55
C ASP A 567 -16.30 12.22 -28.65
N VAL A 568 -16.31 11.37 -29.68
CA VAL A 568 -17.20 11.53 -30.84
C VAL A 568 -18.66 11.63 -30.37
N ASN A 569 -19.37 12.64 -30.85
CA ASN A 569 -20.72 13.04 -30.44
C ASN A 569 -20.85 13.67 -29.04
N GLY A 570 -19.73 13.90 -28.34
CA GLY A 570 -19.72 14.64 -27.09
C GLY A 570 -20.16 16.09 -27.30
N THR A 571 -20.93 16.64 -26.37
CA THR A 571 -21.49 18.01 -26.47
C THR A 571 -20.72 19.04 -25.66
N TYR A 572 -19.77 18.60 -24.84
CA TYR A 572 -18.92 19.46 -24.02
C TYR A 572 -17.50 19.48 -24.60
N PRO A 573 -16.77 20.59 -24.45
CA PRO A 573 -15.37 20.64 -24.88
C PRO A 573 -14.52 19.71 -24.01
N ILE A 574 -13.56 19.03 -24.63
CA ILE A 574 -12.56 18.23 -23.92
C ILE A 574 -11.36 19.11 -23.62
N HIS A 575 -11.00 19.24 -22.35
CA HIS A 575 -9.84 19.99 -21.92
C HIS A 575 -8.78 19.05 -21.34
N THR A 576 -7.51 19.32 -21.65
CA THR A 576 -6.39 18.82 -20.85
C THR A 576 -5.92 19.92 -19.92
N THR A 577 -6.08 19.76 -18.62
CA THR A 577 -5.62 20.77 -17.66
C THR A 577 -4.14 20.64 -17.39
N LEU A 578 -3.39 21.74 -17.59
CA LEU A 578 -1.98 21.83 -17.24
C LEU A 578 -1.84 22.10 -15.73
N PHE A 579 -2.51 23.16 -15.26
CA PHE A 579 -2.57 23.51 -13.84
C PHE A 579 -3.86 24.25 -13.51
N GLN A 580 -4.22 24.20 -12.23
CA GLN A 580 -5.21 25.05 -11.59
C GLN A 580 -4.66 25.33 -10.19
N THR A 581 -4.28 26.57 -9.92
CA THR A 581 -3.67 26.96 -8.65
C THR A 581 -4.33 28.20 -8.07
N ALA A 582 -4.70 28.13 -6.80
CA ALA A 582 -5.24 29.24 -6.05
C ALA A 582 -4.22 30.38 -5.94
N LEU A 583 -4.71 31.61 -6.09
CA LEU A 583 -3.95 32.84 -5.93
C LEU A 583 -4.17 33.34 -4.50
N ALA A 584 -3.33 32.89 -3.56
CA ALA A 584 -3.36 33.37 -2.18
C ALA A 584 -3.14 34.89 -2.09
N ASP A 585 -2.27 35.42 -2.96
CA ASP A 585 -2.17 36.84 -3.27
C ASP A 585 -2.34 37.02 -4.79
N VAL A 586 -3.31 37.84 -5.18
CA VAL A 586 -3.60 38.16 -6.59
C VAL A 586 -2.43 38.89 -7.27
N ASN A 587 -1.49 39.46 -6.52
CA ASN A 587 -0.28 40.08 -7.04
C ASN A 587 0.86 39.08 -7.27
N THR A 588 0.72 37.82 -6.86
CA THR A 588 1.69 36.76 -7.18
C THR A 588 1.77 36.61 -8.69
N PRO A 589 2.93 36.89 -9.31
CA PRO A 589 3.07 36.82 -10.75
C PRO A 589 3.07 35.36 -11.21
N ILE A 590 2.37 35.11 -12.30
CA ILE A 590 2.70 33.99 -13.20
C ILE A 590 3.40 34.55 -14.41
N TYR A 591 4.15 33.71 -15.12
CA TYR A 591 4.76 34.09 -16.39
C TYR A 591 4.08 33.31 -17.51
N VAL A 592 3.73 33.98 -18.61
CA VAL A 592 3.24 33.37 -19.85
C VAL A 592 4.13 33.87 -20.98
N ASN A 593 4.88 32.95 -21.60
CA ASN A 593 5.90 33.27 -22.62
C ASN A 593 6.83 34.43 -22.19
N GLY A 594 7.27 34.41 -20.93
CA GLY A 594 8.16 35.42 -20.35
C GLY A 594 7.48 36.70 -19.87
N THR A 595 6.21 36.92 -20.20
CA THR A 595 5.44 38.10 -19.73
C THR A 595 4.80 37.80 -18.39
N ALA A 596 5.03 38.66 -17.39
CA ALA A 596 4.39 38.53 -16.08
C ALA A 596 2.91 38.94 -16.13
N ALA A 597 2.04 38.17 -15.49
CA ALA A 597 0.63 38.45 -15.31
C ALA A 597 0.24 38.40 -13.82
N THR A 598 -0.46 39.44 -13.36
CA THR A 598 -0.98 39.59 -11.99
C THR A 598 -2.47 39.94 -12.02
N GLY A 599 -3.10 40.10 -10.86
CA GLY A 599 -4.52 40.38 -10.71
C GLY A 599 -5.43 39.18 -11.03
N THR A 600 -6.70 39.46 -11.31
CA THR A 600 -7.77 38.46 -11.57
C THR A 600 -8.52 38.74 -12.88
N ASN A 601 -7.98 39.61 -13.74
CA ASN A 601 -8.54 39.97 -15.03
C ASN A 601 -7.50 39.73 -16.13
N PHE A 602 -7.12 38.47 -16.32
CA PHE A 602 -6.16 38.09 -17.34
C PHE A 602 -6.64 36.84 -18.07
N THR A 603 -6.65 36.90 -19.39
CA THR A 603 -6.86 35.75 -20.26
C THR A 603 -5.94 35.87 -21.44
N GLN A 604 -5.17 34.81 -21.71
CA GLN A 604 -4.38 34.70 -22.92
C GLN A 604 -4.65 33.34 -23.55
N THR A 605 -4.93 33.33 -24.85
CA THR A 605 -5.08 32.12 -25.65
C THR A 605 -4.03 32.10 -26.75
N GLN A 606 -3.18 31.09 -26.74
CA GLN A 606 -2.21 30.81 -27.80
C GLN A 606 -2.82 29.76 -28.72
N THR A 607 -3.01 30.08 -30.01
CA THR A 607 -3.61 29.17 -30.99
C THR A 607 -2.59 28.37 -31.81
N THR A 608 -1.35 28.84 -31.90
CA THR A 608 -0.25 28.18 -32.64
C THR A 608 1.10 28.44 -31.99
N GLY A 609 2.12 27.63 -32.28
CA GLY A 609 3.50 27.87 -31.87
C GLY A 609 3.86 27.31 -30.48
N ALA A 610 5.07 27.61 -30.03
CA ALA A 610 5.56 27.20 -28.71
C ALA A 610 4.87 28.02 -27.63
N PHE A 611 4.64 27.38 -26.48
CA PHE A 611 4.02 28.01 -25.33
C PHE A 611 4.74 27.55 -24.06
N TRP A 612 4.94 28.45 -23.11
CA TRP A 612 5.24 28.05 -21.75
C TRP A 612 4.63 29.00 -20.73
N ALA A 613 4.31 28.47 -19.56
CA ALA A 613 3.82 29.26 -18.43
C ALA A 613 4.30 28.70 -17.09
N THR A 614 4.21 29.51 -16.04
CA THR A 614 4.32 29.04 -14.65
C THR A 614 2.97 29.05 -13.95
N ASP A 615 2.76 28.13 -13.02
CA ASP A 615 1.66 28.25 -12.06
C ASP A 615 2.00 29.26 -10.95
N ALA A 616 1.07 29.48 -10.01
CA ALA A 616 1.25 30.41 -8.90
C ALA A 616 2.21 29.88 -7.79
N ILE A 617 2.64 28.63 -7.89
CA ILE A 617 3.50 27.93 -6.92
C ILE A 617 4.96 27.89 -7.40
N GLY A 618 5.20 28.16 -8.68
CA GLY A 618 6.52 28.21 -9.30
C GLY A 618 6.85 26.99 -10.18
N ASN A 619 5.90 26.08 -10.43
CA ASN A 619 6.12 25.00 -11.40
C ASN A 619 5.95 25.54 -12.82
N GLY A 620 6.80 25.05 -13.73
CA GLY A 620 6.80 25.44 -15.12
C GLY A 620 6.14 24.40 -16.02
N TYR A 621 5.48 24.87 -17.07
CA TYR A 621 4.78 24.05 -18.05
C TYR A 621 5.19 24.50 -19.46
N VAL A 622 5.67 23.57 -20.28
CA VAL A 622 6.25 23.84 -21.60
C VAL A 622 5.54 22.99 -22.65
N ILE A 623 5.03 23.63 -23.69
CA ILE A 623 4.42 23.02 -24.86
C ILE A 623 5.32 23.35 -26.07
N PRO A 624 6.04 22.36 -26.63
CA PRO A 624 6.88 22.59 -27.81
C PRO A 624 6.03 22.90 -29.05
N SER A 625 6.55 23.75 -29.93
CA SER A 625 5.96 23.99 -31.26
C SER A 625 6.20 22.77 -32.16
N ASN A 626 5.17 21.98 -32.42
CA ASN A 626 5.21 20.88 -33.39
C ASN A 626 3.81 20.46 -33.85
N SER A 627 3.73 19.55 -34.82
CA SER A 627 2.47 19.08 -35.41
C SER A 627 1.58 18.26 -34.47
N ASN A 628 2.03 17.87 -33.28
CA ASN A 628 1.20 17.20 -32.27
C ASN A 628 0.56 18.19 -31.28
N ASN A 629 0.90 19.47 -31.35
CA ASN A 629 0.37 20.55 -30.51
C ASN A 629 -0.32 21.61 -31.39
N THR A 630 -1.51 21.26 -31.90
CA THR A 630 -2.31 22.13 -32.77
C THR A 630 -3.47 22.81 -32.05
N ASP A 631 -3.80 22.35 -30.85
CA ASP A 631 -4.98 22.77 -30.12
C ASP A 631 -4.70 24.04 -29.30
N PRO A 632 -5.67 24.98 -29.19
CA PRO A 632 -5.47 26.22 -28.44
C PRO A 632 -5.13 25.97 -26.97
N VAL A 633 -4.17 26.74 -26.46
CA VAL A 633 -3.79 26.74 -25.03
C VAL A 633 -4.27 28.03 -24.41
N THR A 634 -5.06 27.94 -23.35
CA THR A 634 -5.59 29.11 -22.65
C THR A 634 -5.03 29.16 -21.23
N VAL A 635 -4.59 30.34 -20.80
CA VAL A 635 -4.29 30.69 -19.40
C VAL A 635 -5.26 31.77 -18.96
N THR A 636 -5.91 31.55 -17.83
CA THR A 636 -6.76 32.56 -17.18
C THR A 636 -6.25 32.85 -15.78
N ARG A 637 -6.49 34.08 -15.32
CA ARG A 637 -6.54 34.47 -13.91
C ARG A 637 -7.90 35.08 -13.68
N SER A 638 -8.67 34.49 -12.77
CA SER A 638 -10.07 34.91 -12.56
C SER A 638 -10.55 34.55 -11.15
N VAL A 639 -11.59 35.26 -10.72
CA VAL A 639 -12.45 34.78 -9.63
C VAL A 639 -13.25 33.60 -10.17
N GLN A 640 -13.12 32.43 -9.57
CA GLN A 640 -13.90 31.23 -9.88
C GLN A 640 -14.99 31.04 -8.83
N ASN A 641 -16.20 30.72 -9.27
CA ASN A 641 -17.33 30.36 -8.42
C ASN A 641 -17.61 28.86 -8.57
N SER A 642 -17.82 28.18 -7.46
CA SER A 642 -18.01 26.73 -7.42
C SER A 642 -18.84 26.33 -6.19
N ARG A 643 -18.87 25.05 -5.85
CA ARG A 643 -19.43 24.52 -4.61
C ARG A 643 -18.43 23.64 -3.89
N ASN A 644 -18.56 23.55 -2.58
CA ASN A 644 -17.76 22.64 -1.75
C ASN A 644 -18.04 21.17 -2.12
N ASN A 645 -17.15 20.26 -1.74
CA ASN A 645 -17.24 18.83 -2.11
C ASN A 645 -18.52 18.15 -1.61
N THR A 646 -19.16 18.69 -0.56
CA THR A 646 -20.40 18.17 0.01
C THR A 646 -21.65 18.70 -0.72
N ASN A 647 -21.46 19.60 -1.69
CA ASN A 647 -22.51 20.30 -2.43
C ASN A 647 -23.54 21.02 -1.52
N THR A 648 -23.09 21.56 -0.39
CA THR A 648 -23.96 22.26 0.57
C THR A 648 -23.77 23.77 0.59
N ALA A 649 -22.66 24.28 0.07
CA ALA A 649 -22.35 25.71 0.06
C ALA A 649 -21.79 26.16 -1.29
N ASP A 650 -22.20 27.35 -1.73
CA ASP A 650 -21.50 28.07 -2.79
C ASP A 650 -20.17 28.58 -2.25
N THR A 651 -19.15 28.56 -3.10
CA THR A 651 -17.79 28.96 -2.76
C THR A 651 -17.19 29.82 -3.87
N SER A 652 -16.25 30.67 -3.53
CA SER A 652 -15.56 31.54 -4.48
C SER A 652 -14.09 31.67 -4.10
N GLY A 653 -13.21 31.78 -5.09
CA GLY A 653 -11.78 31.95 -4.88
C GLY A 653 -11.07 32.47 -6.12
N ASN A 654 -9.88 33.04 -5.93
CA ASN A 654 -9.05 33.53 -7.03
C ASN A 654 -8.15 32.41 -7.52
N PHE A 655 -8.14 32.14 -8.82
CA PHE A 655 -7.30 31.09 -9.41
C PHE A 655 -6.59 31.59 -10.64
N THR A 656 -5.47 30.93 -10.92
CA THR A 656 -4.96 30.82 -12.27
C THR A 656 -5.10 29.39 -12.77
N THR A 657 -5.61 29.26 -14.00
CA THR A 657 -5.92 27.97 -14.60
C THR A 657 -5.39 27.96 -16.03
N ALA A 658 -4.73 26.88 -16.43
CA ALA A 658 -4.25 26.70 -17.79
C ALA A 658 -4.65 25.34 -18.34
N TYR A 659 -5.13 25.32 -19.58
CA TYR A 659 -5.59 24.10 -20.25
C TYR A 659 -5.38 24.15 -21.76
N ILE A 660 -5.27 22.96 -22.36
CA ILE A 660 -5.31 22.73 -23.80
C ILE A 660 -6.77 22.41 -24.16
N ASN A 661 -7.34 23.12 -25.12
CA ASN A 661 -8.73 22.96 -25.55
C ASN A 661 -8.81 22.11 -26.83
N HIS A 662 -9.20 20.85 -26.69
CA HIS A 662 -9.35 19.91 -27.81
C HIS A 662 -10.68 20.10 -28.58
N GLY A 663 -11.48 21.11 -28.22
CA GLY A 663 -12.77 21.40 -28.82
C GLY A 663 -13.88 20.43 -28.40
N ILE A 664 -15.05 20.61 -29.02
CA ILE A 664 -16.22 19.74 -28.86
C ILE A 664 -16.07 18.54 -29.81
N ALA A 665 -16.41 17.35 -29.30
CA ALA A 665 -16.37 16.09 -30.04
C ALA A 665 -15.04 15.80 -30.78
N PRO A 666 -13.86 15.89 -30.12
CA PRO A 666 -12.61 15.56 -30.77
C PRO A 666 -12.62 14.12 -31.27
N ALA A 667 -12.06 13.90 -32.47
CA ALA A 667 -11.98 12.56 -33.07
C ALA A 667 -10.64 11.86 -32.80
N ALA A 668 -9.55 12.62 -32.68
CA ALA A 668 -8.19 12.11 -32.52
C ALA A 668 -7.22 13.17 -31.96
N GLY A 669 -7.62 13.87 -30.90
CA GLY A 669 -6.78 14.89 -30.25
C GLY A 669 -5.48 14.32 -29.67
N LYS A 670 -4.45 15.16 -29.58
CA LYS A 670 -3.12 14.83 -29.05
C LYS A 670 -2.56 16.03 -28.28
N PHE A 671 -1.58 15.76 -27.43
CA PHE A 671 -0.71 16.82 -26.89
C PHE A 671 0.68 16.29 -26.56
N GLN A 672 1.62 17.21 -26.45
CA GLN A 672 2.92 17.05 -25.81
C GLN A 672 3.17 18.25 -24.90
N TYR A 673 3.43 18.02 -23.63
CA TYR A 673 3.93 19.08 -22.75
C TYR A 673 4.91 18.51 -21.73
N ALA A 674 5.78 19.35 -21.19
CA ALA A 674 6.65 19.00 -20.07
C ALA A 674 6.33 19.88 -18.86
N VAL A 675 6.46 19.31 -17.68
CA VAL A 675 6.41 20.01 -16.40
C VAL A 675 7.82 20.06 -15.82
N ILE A 676 8.24 21.21 -15.29
CA ILE A 676 9.44 21.34 -14.47
C ILE A 676 9.03 21.80 -13.07
N MET A 677 9.23 20.91 -12.10
CA MET A 677 8.91 21.19 -10.69
C MET A 677 9.82 22.32 -10.18
N GLN A 678 9.20 23.37 -9.64
CA GLN A 678 9.88 24.57 -9.15
C GLN A 678 10.87 25.20 -10.15
N GLY A 679 10.53 25.18 -11.46
CA GLY A 679 11.39 25.76 -12.50
C GLY A 679 11.40 27.30 -12.52
N GLY A 680 10.37 27.94 -11.95
CA GLY A 680 10.20 29.40 -11.99
C GLY A 680 10.22 29.94 -13.42
N GLN A 681 10.52 31.22 -13.61
CA GLN A 681 10.61 31.81 -14.95
C GLN A 681 11.79 31.22 -15.74
N THR A 682 12.98 31.21 -15.14
CA THR A 682 14.25 30.95 -15.83
C THR A 682 14.39 29.51 -16.30
N GLN A 683 14.19 28.51 -15.44
CA GLN A 683 14.40 27.12 -15.84
C GLN A 683 13.28 26.63 -16.76
N THR A 684 12.07 27.18 -16.62
CA THR A 684 10.96 26.90 -17.55
C THR A 684 11.26 27.42 -18.95
N GLN A 685 11.77 28.65 -19.07
CA GLN A 685 12.20 29.19 -20.34
C GLN A 685 13.36 28.38 -20.93
N GLN A 686 14.36 28.00 -20.12
CA GLN A 686 15.47 27.15 -20.57
C GLN A 686 14.98 25.79 -21.09
N LEU A 687 14.00 25.16 -20.42
CA LEU A 687 13.39 23.93 -20.90
C LEU A 687 12.63 24.16 -22.23
N ALA A 688 11.93 25.29 -22.37
CA ALA A 688 11.23 25.64 -23.61
C ALA A 688 12.20 25.82 -24.79
N ASP A 689 13.27 26.59 -24.59
CA ASP A 689 14.27 26.88 -25.63
C ASP A 689 15.07 25.62 -26.02
N ASN A 690 15.20 24.66 -25.10
CA ASN A 690 16.03 23.46 -25.28
C ASN A 690 15.24 22.15 -25.24
N PHE A 691 13.94 22.16 -25.53
CA PHE A 691 13.07 20.98 -25.37
C PHE A 691 13.63 19.73 -26.07
N ASN A 692 14.13 19.90 -27.31
CA ASN A 692 14.71 18.82 -28.12
C ASN A 692 16.09 18.34 -27.62
N SER A 693 16.72 19.06 -26.69
CA SER A 693 17.95 18.62 -26.00
C SER A 693 17.64 17.71 -24.80
N TYR A 694 16.39 17.71 -24.32
CA TYR A 694 15.92 16.82 -23.27
C TYR A 694 15.21 15.58 -23.81
N PHE A 695 14.35 15.77 -24.81
CA PHE A 695 13.44 14.73 -25.28
C PHE A 695 13.53 14.50 -26.78
N LYS A 696 13.60 13.23 -27.16
CA LYS A 696 13.31 12.78 -28.52
C LYS A 696 12.14 11.81 -28.49
N ILE A 697 11.05 12.19 -29.14
CA ILE A 697 9.82 11.38 -29.20
C ILE A 697 9.84 10.63 -30.53
N TYR A 698 10.09 9.32 -30.45
CA TYR A 698 10.18 8.44 -31.63
C TYR A 698 8.81 8.00 -32.12
N HIS A 699 7.85 7.89 -31.20
CA HIS A 699 6.53 7.38 -31.50
C HIS A 699 5.48 7.99 -30.56
N GLN A 700 4.35 8.42 -31.13
CA GLN A 700 3.21 8.93 -30.38
C GLN A 700 1.92 8.70 -31.17
N ASN A 701 1.34 7.52 -31.01
CA ASN A 701 0.05 7.14 -31.58
C ASN A 701 -0.62 6.06 -30.72
N SER A 702 -1.70 5.48 -31.23
CA SER A 702 -2.49 4.49 -30.50
C SER A 702 -1.82 3.14 -30.25
N GLN A 703 -0.68 2.88 -30.89
CA GLN A 703 0.10 1.66 -30.67
C GLN A 703 1.08 1.83 -29.52
N ALA A 704 1.84 2.92 -29.49
CA ALA A 704 2.85 3.17 -28.47
C ALA A 704 3.23 4.65 -28.33
N HIS A 705 3.70 5.02 -27.14
CA HIS A 705 4.46 6.24 -26.89
C HIS A 705 5.92 5.85 -26.57
N ILE A 706 6.87 6.31 -27.38
CA ILE A 706 8.30 5.96 -27.26
C ILE A 706 9.12 7.23 -27.19
N VAL A 707 9.88 7.38 -26.11
CA VAL A 707 10.64 8.58 -25.77
C VAL A 707 12.06 8.20 -25.39
N GLN A 708 13.02 9.00 -25.82
CA GLN A 708 14.37 9.03 -25.26
C GLN A 708 14.54 10.30 -24.44
N TYR A 709 14.93 10.14 -23.17
CA TYR A 709 15.52 11.20 -22.38
C TYR A 709 17.01 11.29 -22.72
N ILE A 710 17.34 12.32 -23.49
CA ILE A 710 18.66 12.50 -24.10
C ILE A 710 19.79 12.63 -23.07
N PRO A 711 19.65 13.42 -21.97
CA PRO A 711 20.77 13.66 -21.06
C PRO A 711 21.37 12.40 -20.41
N ASN A 712 20.57 11.35 -20.23
CA ASN A 712 21.04 10.08 -19.67
C ASN A 712 20.85 8.88 -20.60
N ASN A 713 20.50 9.14 -21.87
CA ASN A 713 20.24 8.12 -22.88
C ASN A 713 19.29 7.01 -22.39
N ILE A 714 18.22 7.40 -21.68
CA ILE A 714 17.20 6.48 -21.18
C ILE A 714 16.06 6.44 -22.19
N PHE A 715 15.70 5.25 -22.64
CA PHE A 715 14.51 5.04 -23.46
C PHE A 715 13.35 4.55 -22.60
N GLY A 716 12.18 5.11 -22.86
CA GLY A 716 10.90 4.70 -22.28
C GLY A 716 9.92 4.31 -23.38
N TYR A 717 9.30 3.15 -23.21
CA TYR A 717 8.33 2.58 -24.13
C TYR A 717 7.03 2.32 -23.38
N VAL A 718 5.94 2.99 -23.76
CA VAL A 718 4.58 2.67 -23.34
C VAL A 718 3.90 2.01 -24.53
N ILE A 719 3.76 0.68 -24.49
CA ILE A 719 3.32 -0.12 -25.64
C ILE A 719 1.88 -0.60 -25.37
N PHE A 720 0.90 0.09 -25.95
CA PHE A 720 -0.51 -0.26 -25.82
C PHE A 720 -0.88 -1.49 -26.65
N ASN A 721 -0.25 -1.66 -27.83
CA ASN A 721 -0.50 -2.79 -28.73
C ASN A 721 0.82 -3.43 -29.20
N PRO A 722 1.09 -4.73 -28.89
CA PRO A 722 2.37 -5.41 -29.12
C PRO A 722 2.71 -5.81 -30.57
N ALA A 723 2.06 -5.25 -31.59
CA ALA A 723 2.19 -5.74 -32.97
C ALA A 723 3.37 -5.18 -33.80
N THR A 724 4.37 -4.53 -33.18
CA THR A 724 5.35 -3.71 -33.89
C THR A 724 6.79 -4.19 -33.70
N VAL A 725 7.55 -4.19 -34.79
CA VAL A 725 9.01 -4.25 -34.77
C VAL A 725 9.56 -2.83 -34.67
N PHE A 726 10.24 -2.51 -33.58
CA PHE A 726 10.90 -1.23 -33.35
C PHE A 726 12.35 -1.28 -33.86
N THR A 727 12.82 -0.17 -34.41
CA THR A 727 14.16 -0.05 -35.02
C THR A 727 14.96 1.14 -34.48
N TYR A 728 14.63 1.60 -33.27
CA TYR A 728 15.16 2.84 -32.69
C TYR A 728 16.37 2.66 -31.77
N ASP A 729 16.30 1.70 -30.83
CA ASP A 729 17.39 1.39 -29.89
C ASP A 729 17.42 -0.12 -29.58
N ALA A 730 17.52 -0.55 -28.32
CA ALA A 730 17.71 -1.94 -27.94
C ALA A 730 16.44 -2.78 -28.12
N VAL A 731 15.25 -2.21 -27.88
CA VAL A 731 13.98 -2.95 -27.97
C VAL A 731 13.60 -3.18 -29.43
N VAL A 732 13.38 -4.45 -29.80
CA VAL A 732 12.93 -4.88 -31.14
C VAL A 732 11.44 -5.17 -31.14
N SER A 733 10.94 -5.95 -30.19
CA SER A 733 9.51 -6.28 -30.12
C SER A 733 9.14 -6.78 -28.72
N ILE A 734 7.85 -6.89 -28.47
CA ILE A 734 7.30 -7.47 -27.25
C ILE A 734 6.04 -8.24 -27.58
N ASN A 735 5.73 -9.31 -26.86
CA ASN A 735 4.55 -10.14 -27.17
C ASN A 735 3.24 -9.69 -26.49
N LYS A 736 3.30 -8.76 -25.52
CA LYS A 736 2.17 -8.26 -24.74
C LYS A 736 2.26 -6.74 -24.52
N PRO A 737 1.13 -6.04 -24.29
CA PRO A 737 1.18 -4.65 -23.87
C PRO A 737 2.04 -4.51 -22.60
N ALA A 738 2.91 -3.51 -22.54
CA ALA A 738 3.81 -3.31 -21.41
C ALA A 738 4.35 -1.89 -21.34
N ILE A 739 4.95 -1.56 -20.21
CA ILE A 739 5.93 -0.48 -20.11
C ILE A 739 7.32 -1.11 -20.06
N VAL A 740 8.24 -0.59 -20.88
CA VAL A 740 9.66 -0.98 -20.88
C VAL A 740 10.51 0.27 -20.70
N MET A 741 11.59 0.17 -19.93
CA MET A 741 12.63 1.19 -19.89
C MET A 741 13.99 0.55 -20.16
N THR A 742 14.84 1.22 -20.92
CA THR A 742 16.20 0.75 -21.20
C THR A 742 17.23 1.86 -21.05
N GLN A 743 18.42 1.50 -20.60
CA GLN A 743 19.56 2.40 -20.57
C GLN A 743 20.85 1.63 -20.87
N LYS A 744 21.54 2.03 -21.94
CA LYS A 744 22.89 1.53 -22.23
C LYS A 744 23.88 2.21 -21.29
N VAL A 745 24.66 1.41 -20.58
CA VAL A 745 25.73 1.87 -19.66
C VAL A 745 27.06 1.21 -20.02
N ASP A 746 28.15 1.63 -19.38
CA ASP A 746 29.51 1.11 -19.63
C ASP A 746 29.88 1.09 -21.12
N ALA A 747 29.75 2.25 -21.77
CA ALA A 747 29.97 2.44 -23.20
C ALA A 747 29.15 1.49 -24.10
N GLY A 748 28.00 1.02 -23.62
CA GLY A 748 27.10 0.10 -24.34
C GLY A 748 27.46 -1.38 -24.21
N SER A 749 28.42 -1.73 -23.35
CA SER A 749 28.70 -3.13 -22.99
C SER A 749 27.66 -3.72 -22.03
N LYS A 750 26.87 -2.85 -21.38
CA LYS A 750 25.77 -3.24 -20.50
C LYS A 750 24.46 -2.53 -20.85
N LEU A 751 23.35 -3.18 -20.52
CA LEU A 751 22.01 -2.66 -20.71
C LEU A 751 21.19 -2.88 -19.44
N LYS A 752 20.77 -1.79 -18.79
CA LYS A 752 19.71 -1.84 -17.78
C LYS A 752 18.38 -1.95 -18.50
N VAL A 753 17.53 -2.87 -18.05
CA VAL A 753 16.19 -3.09 -18.60
C VAL A 753 15.20 -3.21 -17.44
N SER A 754 14.05 -2.56 -17.57
CA SER A 754 12.90 -2.87 -16.74
C SER A 754 11.65 -3.12 -17.57
N LEU A 755 10.76 -3.94 -17.03
CA LEU A 755 9.50 -4.31 -17.67
C LEU A 755 8.37 -4.33 -16.64
N THR A 756 7.25 -3.71 -16.98
CA THR A 756 5.97 -3.81 -16.27
C THR A 756 4.88 -4.29 -17.20
N ASN A 757 4.20 -5.38 -16.83
CA ASN A 757 2.95 -5.80 -17.44
C ASN A 757 1.78 -5.03 -16.79
N PRO A 758 0.89 -4.34 -17.54
CA PRO A 758 -0.28 -3.66 -16.97
C PRO A 758 -1.28 -4.62 -16.31
N ASN A 759 -1.21 -5.91 -16.60
CA ASN A 759 -2.09 -6.90 -16.01
C ASN A 759 -1.72 -7.14 -14.53
N LEU A 760 -2.67 -6.91 -13.62
CA LEU A 760 -2.52 -7.38 -12.22
C LEU A 760 -2.53 -8.91 -12.12
N CYS A 761 -2.85 -9.58 -13.22
CA CYS A 761 -2.96 -11.02 -13.38
C CYS A 761 -4.14 -11.63 -12.60
N LEU A 762 -5.16 -10.80 -12.36
CA LEU A 762 -6.43 -11.21 -11.76
C LEU A 762 -7.46 -11.57 -12.83
N LEU A 763 -7.48 -10.86 -13.96
CA LEU A 763 -8.51 -11.01 -14.99
C LEU A 763 -7.88 -11.31 -16.33
N THR A 764 -8.57 -12.11 -17.14
CA THR A 764 -8.21 -12.28 -18.56
C THR A 764 -8.42 -10.96 -19.33
N ALA A 765 -7.90 -10.86 -20.56
CA ALA A 765 -7.96 -9.61 -21.34
C ALA A 765 -9.39 -9.11 -21.60
N SER A 766 -10.35 -10.01 -21.80
CA SER A 766 -11.76 -9.71 -22.10
C SER A 766 -12.67 -9.63 -20.86
N GLU A 767 -12.17 -10.00 -19.69
CA GLU A 767 -12.95 -10.09 -18.46
C GLU A 767 -13.00 -8.74 -17.75
N THR A 768 -14.20 -8.31 -17.37
CA THR A 768 -14.45 -7.10 -16.59
C THR A 768 -15.61 -7.35 -15.64
N TYR A 769 -15.60 -6.67 -14.50
CA TYR A 769 -16.65 -6.75 -13.49
C TYR A 769 -17.03 -5.36 -13.01
N LYS A 770 -18.31 -5.18 -12.68
CA LYS A 770 -18.77 -4.06 -11.86
C LYS A 770 -18.48 -4.34 -10.39
N TRP A 771 -18.47 -3.28 -9.59
CA TRP A 771 -18.23 -3.37 -8.14
C TRP A 771 -19.14 -4.37 -7.41
N SER A 772 -20.43 -4.43 -7.78
CA SER A 772 -21.39 -5.36 -7.18
C SER A 772 -21.11 -6.82 -7.51
N GLN A 773 -20.60 -7.12 -8.72
CA GLN A 773 -20.24 -8.47 -9.13
C GLN A 773 -18.99 -8.97 -8.39
N ILE A 774 -18.00 -8.09 -8.19
CA ILE A 774 -16.81 -8.39 -7.39
C ILE A 774 -17.21 -8.74 -5.95
N SER A 775 -18.11 -7.96 -5.37
CA SER A 775 -18.53 -8.15 -3.97
C SER A 775 -19.46 -9.35 -3.76
N GLY A 776 -20.07 -9.89 -4.81
CA GLY A 776 -21.05 -10.97 -4.71
C GLY A 776 -20.48 -12.39 -4.83
N GLN A 777 -19.19 -12.57 -5.16
CA GLN A 777 -18.61 -13.90 -5.43
C GLN A 777 -17.19 -14.03 -4.87
N ASN A 778 -16.96 -15.03 -4.03
CA ASN A 778 -15.65 -15.26 -3.41
C ASN A 778 -14.54 -15.55 -4.42
N SER A 779 -14.84 -16.29 -5.50
CA SER A 779 -13.89 -16.61 -6.57
C SER A 779 -13.42 -15.39 -7.38
N ILE A 780 -14.16 -14.27 -7.29
CA ILE A 780 -13.78 -12.99 -7.89
C ILE A 780 -13.10 -12.13 -6.82
N LEU A 781 -13.73 -11.96 -5.66
CA LEU A 781 -13.22 -11.11 -4.57
C LEU A 781 -11.82 -11.52 -4.11
N ASN A 782 -11.62 -12.82 -3.86
CA ASN A 782 -10.39 -13.39 -3.30
C ASN A 782 -9.54 -14.10 -4.36
N ARG A 783 -9.63 -13.65 -5.61
CA ARG A 783 -8.89 -14.26 -6.71
C ARG A 783 -7.37 -14.13 -6.51
N VAL A 784 -6.67 -15.25 -6.67
CA VAL A 784 -5.21 -15.32 -6.57
C VAL A 784 -4.59 -14.96 -7.93
N PRO A 785 -3.68 -13.96 -8.00
CA PRO A 785 -3.03 -13.59 -9.24
C PRO A 785 -2.14 -14.73 -9.76
N GLN A 786 -2.14 -14.94 -11.08
CA GLN A 786 -1.33 -15.98 -11.73
C GLN A 786 -0.15 -15.35 -12.47
N ALA A 787 1.03 -15.98 -12.45
CA ALA A 787 2.16 -15.42 -13.19
C ALA A 787 1.86 -15.34 -14.71
N ASP A 788 2.22 -14.22 -15.32
CA ASP A 788 1.96 -13.91 -16.73
C ASP A 788 3.29 -13.58 -17.44
N PRO A 789 3.96 -14.54 -18.09
CA PRO A 789 5.25 -14.30 -18.73
C PRO A 789 5.15 -13.32 -19.90
N VAL A 790 6.07 -12.36 -19.97
CA VAL A 790 6.21 -11.39 -21.06
C VAL A 790 7.57 -11.56 -21.72
N THR A 791 7.59 -11.72 -23.03
CA THR A 791 8.81 -11.88 -23.82
C THR A 791 9.15 -10.55 -24.50
N LEU A 792 10.30 -9.99 -24.14
CA LEU A 792 10.89 -8.79 -24.71
C LEU A 792 12.04 -9.19 -25.63
N THR A 793 11.94 -8.88 -26.92
CA THR A 793 13.01 -9.12 -27.88
C THR A 793 13.93 -7.90 -27.93
N LEU A 794 15.22 -8.12 -27.67
CA LEU A 794 16.26 -7.08 -27.71
C LEU A 794 17.24 -7.31 -28.86
N SER A 795 17.70 -6.24 -29.50
CA SER A 795 18.70 -6.30 -30.57
C SER A 795 20.09 -6.63 -30.00
N GLY A 796 20.76 -7.60 -30.61
CA GLY A 796 22.08 -8.06 -30.20
C GLY A 796 22.05 -9.24 -29.21
N TYR A 797 23.24 -9.68 -28.83
CA TYR A 797 23.47 -10.82 -27.95
C TYR A 797 23.68 -10.34 -26.51
N TRP A 798 22.78 -10.72 -25.63
CA TRP A 798 22.74 -10.31 -24.23
C TRP A 798 22.60 -11.53 -23.33
N GLU A 799 23.24 -11.47 -22.17
CA GLU A 799 23.04 -12.41 -21.07
C GLU A 799 22.81 -11.65 -19.76
N LEU A 800 22.18 -12.30 -18.78
CA LEU A 800 21.98 -11.70 -17.47
C LEU A 800 23.32 -11.39 -16.79
N ALA A 801 23.47 -10.16 -16.29
CA ALA A 801 24.65 -9.78 -15.52
C ALA A 801 24.76 -10.58 -14.21
N ALA A 802 23.62 -10.98 -13.64
CA ALA A 802 23.52 -11.88 -12.49
C ALA A 802 22.26 -12.76 -12.60
N PRO A 803 22.27 -14.00 -12.09
CA PRO A 803 21.10 -14.87 -12.08
C PRO A 803 19.92 -14.22 -11.34
N GLN A 804 18.71 -14.35 -11.90
CA GLN A 804 17.48 -13.82 -11.31
C GLN A 804 16.32 -14.80 -11.53
N ASN A 805 15.53 -15.09 -10.47
CA ASN A 805 14.54 -16.17 -10.49
C ASN A 805 13.34 -15.93 -11.44
N ASN A 806 13.04 -14.68 -11.77
CA ASN A 806 11.88 -14.28 -12.57
C ASN A 806 12.26 -13.68 -13.95
N VAL A 807 13.52 -13.84 -14.37
CA VAL A 807 14.00 -13.38 -15.68
C VAL A 807 14.87 -14.47 -16.30
N THR A 808 14.66 -14.76 -17.58
CA THR A 808 15.52 -15.65 -18.37
C THR A 808 15.86 -15.03 -19.71
N THR A 809 17.00 -15.40 -20.29
CA THR A 809 17.48 -14.90 -21.59
C THR A 809 17.74 -16.06 -22.54
N THR A 810 17.32 -15.93 -23.79
CA THR A 810 17.59 -16.91 -24.86
C THR A 810 18.01 -16.19 -26.12
N ILE A 811 19.08 -16.65 -26.78
CA ILE A 811 19.50 -16.09 -28.07
C ILE A 811 18.51 -16.51 -29.17
N ASN A 812 18.04 -15.54 -29.94
CA ASN A 812 17.08 -15.71 -31.03
C ASN A 812 17.61 -15.01 -32.30
N GLY A 813 18.33 -15.75 -33.13
CA GLY A 813 18.99 -15.18 -34.31
C GLY A 813 20.02 -14.12 -33.93
N SER A 814 19.85 -12.90 -34.44
CA SER A 814 20.68 -11.73 -34.10
C SER A 814 20.22 -10.97 -32.84
N ASN A 815 19.18 -11.47 -32.17
CA ASN A 815 18.51 -10.84 -31.04
C ASN A 815 18.63 -11.72 -29.79
N THR A 816 18.17 -11.18 -28.66
CA THR A 816 17.99 -11.90 -27.40
C THR A 816 16.56 -11.75 -26.93
N ASP A 817 15.88 -12.86 -26.70
CA ASP A 817 14.59 -12.89 -26.04
C ASP A 817 14.82 -12.89 -24.52
N VAL A 818 14.27 -11.87 -23.84
CA VAL A 818 14.28 -11.75 -22.38
C VAL A 818 12.86 -12.01 -21.89
N ILE A 819 12.68 -13.09 -21.14
CA ILE A 819 11.37 -13.52 -20.63
C ILE A 819 11.26 -13.11 -19.17
N PHE A 820 10.31 -12.23 -18.89
CA PHE A 820 9.98 -11.75 -17.54
C PHE A 820 8.74 -12.49 -17.02
N THR A 821 8.86 -13.20 -15.91
CA THR A 821 7.70 -13.81 -15.22
C THR A 821 7.00 -12.73 -14.39
N THR A 822 6.05 -12.01 -14.99
CA THR A 822 5.38 -10.87 -14.36
C THR A 822 4.19 -11.29 -13.50
N ILE A 823 3.86 -10.51 -12.47
CA ILE A 823 2.69 -10.69 -11.60
C ILE A 823 2.36 -9.35 -10.93
N ASN A 824 1.10 -9.15 -10.52
CA ASN A 824 0.67 -8.02 -9.68
C ASN A 824 0.86 -6.62 -10.29
N GLY A 825 1.19 -6.52 -11.58
CA GLY A 825 1.56 -5.24 -12.21
C GLY A 825 2.84 -4.62 -11.64
N LEU A 826 3.70 -5.42 -10.98
CA LEU A 826 4.97 -4.96 -10.41
C LEU A 826 6.04 -4.85 -11.51
N THR A 827 6.91 -3.85 -11.38
CA THR A 827 8.07 -3.69 -12.26
C THR A 827 9.17 -4.69 -11.91
N ILE A 828 9.72 -5.36 -12.93
CA ILE A 828 10.92 -6.17 -12.80
C ILE A 828 12.06 -5.44 -13.52
N GLN A 829 13.16 -5.19 -12.81
CA GLN A 829 14.38 -4.60 -13.36
C GLN A 829 15.51 -5.64 -13.34
N THR A 830 16.34 -5.64 -14.37
CA THR A 830 17.56 -6.46 -14.49
C THR A 830 18.66 -5.69 -15.24
N GLU A 831 19.91 -6.14 -15.11
CA GLU A 831 21.03 -5.69 -15.93
C GLU A 831 21.47 -6.84 -16.85
N LEU A 832 21.78 -6.50 -18.10
CA LEU A 832 22.30 -7.42 -19.11
C LEU A 832 23.71 -6.99 -19.50
N VAL A 833 24.57 -7.98 -19.77
CA VAL A 833 25.91 -7.77 -20.34
C VAL A 833 25.93 -8.25 -21.78
N LYS A 834 26.66 -7.55 -22.63
CA LYS A 834 26.78 -7.91 -24.03
C LYS A 834 27.61 -9.18 -24.15
N GLN A 835 27.04 -10.20 -24.77
CA GLN A 835 27.79 -11.40 -25.08
C GLN A 835 28.78 -11.06 -26.20
N THR A 836 30.07 -11.26 -25.96
CA THR A 836 31.04 -11.22 -27.04
C THR A 836 30.85 -12.50 -27.84
N LEU A 837 30.30 -12.38 -29.05
CA LEU A 837 30.50 -13.44 -30.05
C LEU A 837 32.00 -13.48 -30.33
N GLY A 838 32.72 -14.28 -29.56
CA GLY A 838 34.02 -14.74 -30.01
C GLY A 838 33.81 -15.34 -31.39
N ILE A 839 34.65 -14.95 -32.36
CA ILE A 839 34.92 -15.81 -33.50
C ILE A 839 35.30 -17.15 -32.86
N LYS A 840 34.36 -18.09 -32.79
CA LYS A 840 34.74 -19.48 -32.95
C LYS A 840 35.27 -19.51 -34.37
N GLN A 841 36.58 -19.34 -34.50
CA GLN A 841 37.27 -19.99 -35.59
C GLN A 841 36.72 -21.40 -35.58
N THR A 842 36.48 -21.95 -36.76
CA THR A 842 36.20 -23.36 -36.95
C THR A 842 37.44 -24.17 -36.51
N GLU A 843 37.83 -24.08 -35.24
CA GLU A 843 38.34 -25.24 -34.58
C GLU A 843 37.16 -26.19 -34.55
N LYS A 844 37.25 -27.21 -35.41
CA LYS A 844 36.70 -28.52 -35.09
C LYS A 844 36.66 -28.63 -33.58
N GLN A 845 35.47 -28.81 -33.01
CA GLN A 845 35.36 -29.46 -31.71
C GLN A 845 36.30 -30.65 -31.78
N THR A 846 37.44 -30.53 -31.11
CA THR A 846 38.05 -31.69 -30.51
C THR A 846 37.32 -31.76 -29.19
N ASN A 847 36.41 -32.72 -29.04
CA ASN A 847 35.87 -33.09 -27.75
C ASN A 847 37.07 -33.37 -26.86
N GLU A 848 37.35 -32.41 -25.99
CA GLU A 848 38.39 -32.50 -24.98
C GLU A 848 38.16 -33.79 -24.18
N PHE A 849 39.23 -34.55 -23.92
CA PHE A 849 39.16 -35.80 -23.16
C PHE A 849 38.70 -35.53 -21.73
N GLN A 850 37.40 -35.60 -21.51
CA GLN A 850 36.79 -35.36 -20.21
C GLN A 850 36.51 -36.68 -19.51
N VAL A 851 36.85 -36.73 -18.22
CA VAL A 851 36.61 -37.86 -17.33
C VAL A 851 35.86 -37.32 -16.13
N ILE A 852 34.62 -37.78 -15.96
CA ILE A 852 33.73 -37.40 -14.86
C ILE A 852 33.53 -38.65 -13.99
N VAL A 853 33.68 -38.48 -12.67
CA VAL A 853 33.48 -39.56 -11.69
C VAL A 853 32.34 -39.18 -10.74
N VAL A 854 31.30 -40.01 -10.69
CA VAL A 854 30.13 -39.79 -9.81
C VAL A 854 29.69 -41.12 -9.18
N PRO A 855 29.32 -41.13 -7.88
CA PRO A 855 29.58 -40.09 -6.89
C PRO A 855 31.09 -40.03 -6.52
N ASN A 856 31.57 -38.89 -6.04
CA ASN A 856 32.93 -38.76 -5.49
C ASN A 856 32.96 -37.60 -4.46
N PRO A 857 33.01 -37.86 -3.14
CA PRO A 857 33.22 -39.17 -2.50
C PRO A 857 32.09 -40.20 -2.74
N ALA A 858 32.42 -41.50 -2.72
CA ALA A 858 31.47 -42.60 -2.91
C ALA A 858 31.44 -43.55 -1.70
N GLN A 859 30.24 -44.03 -1.32
CA GLN A 859 30.06 -45.05 -0.29
C GLN A 859 30.14 -46.48 -0.86
N THR A 860 29.70 -46.72 -2.10
CA THR A 860 29.65 -48.05 -2.73
C THR A 860 30.60 -48.18 -3.91
N ASP A 861 30.30 -47.55 -5.03
CA ASP A 861 31.06 -47.68 -6.28
C ASP A 861 31.18 -46.32 -6.95
N PHE A 862 32.22 -46.16 -7.76
CA PHE A 862 32.44 -45.00 -8.61
C PHE A 862 31.98 -45.34 -10.02
N LYS A 863 31.28 -44.41 -10.67
CA LYS A 863 30.96 -44.47 -12.10
C LYS A 863 31.79 -43.43 -12.83
N ILE A 864 32.65 -43.89 -13.73
CA ILE A 864 33.55 -43.06 -14.53
C ILE A 864 32.99 -42.98 -15.95
N SER A 865 32.53 -41.79 -16.32
CA SER A 865 32.05 -41.48 -17.67
C SER A 865 33.10 -40.66 -18.41
N ILE A 866 33.35 -41.01 -19.66
CA ILE A 866 34.38 -40.40 -20.49
C ILE A 866 33.73 -39.85 -21.76
N THR A 867 34.01 -38.58 -22.04
CA THR A 867 33.57 -37.89 -23.25
C THR A 867 34.80 -37.55 -24.07
N SER A 868 34.92 -38.11 -25.28
CA SER A 868 36.01 -37.84 -26.22
C SER A 868 35.57 -38.17 -27.65
N ASP A 869 36.31 -37.70 -28.66
CA ASP A 869 36.09 -38.03 -30.08
C ASP A 869 36.86 -39.27 -30.56
N VAL A 870 37.58 -39.95 -29.66
CA VAL A 870 38.46 -41.06 -30.02
C VAL A 870 37.68 -42.36 -29.88
N PRO A 871 37.31 -43.08 -30.97
CA PRO A 871 36.56 -44.33 -30.88
C PRO A 871 37.47 -45.53 -30.52
N GLU A 872 38.44 -45.31 -29.63
CA GLU A 872 39.34 -46.35 -29.13
C GLU A 872 38.87 -46.89 -27.77
N THR A 873 39.34 -48.09 -27.43
CA THR A 873 39.10 -48.72 -26.13
C THR A 873 39.70 -47.87 -25.01
N ILE A 874 38.93 -47.67 -23.96
CA ILE A 874 39.33 -46.99 -22.73
C ILE A 874 40.03 -47.99 -21.82
N SER A 875 41.13 -47.59 -21.19
CA SER A 875 41.82 -48.34 -20.13
C SER A 875 41.91 -47.49 -18.87
N ALA A 876 41.37 -47.97 -17.75
CA ALA A 876 41.54 -47.37 -16.43
C ALA A 876 42.45 -48.24 -15.56
N VAL A 877 43.58 -47.69 -15.10
CA VAL A 877 44.48 -48.34 -14.14
C VAL A 877 44.37 -47.60 -12.82
N VAL A 878 44.02 -48.31 -11.76
CA VAL A 878 43.82 -47.72 -10.43
C VAL A 878 44.95 -48.09 -9.49
N PHE A 879 45.43 -47.10 -8.74
CA PHE A 879 46.50 -47.21 -7.76
C PHE A 879 46.01 -46.75 -6.38
N ASP A 880 46.59 -47.32 -5.32
CA ASP A 880 46.46 -46.75 -3.97
C ASP A 880 47.44 -45.57 -3.76
N THR A 881 47.39 -44.95 -2.59
CA THR A 881 48.28 -43.81 -2.24
C THR A 881 49.76 -44.17 -2.17
N LEU A 882 50.11 -45.46 -2.11
CA LEU A 882 51.49 -45.96 -2.14
C LEU A 882 51.96 -46.29 -3.56
N GLY A 883 51.13 -46.05 -4.57
CA GLY A 883 51.44 -46.35 -5.98
C GLY A 883 51.29 -47.82 -6.35
N ARG A 884 50.75 -48.67 -5.47
CA ARG A 884 50.50 -50.09 -5.80
C ARG A 884 49.28 -50.18 -6.70
N LYS A 885 49.40 -50.93 -7.80
CA LYS A 885 48.31 -51.13 -8.75
C LYS A 885 47.23 -52.02 -8.14
N ILE A 886 46.02 -51.49 -7.99
CA ILE A 886 44.85 -52.16 -7.41
C ILE A 886 44.05 -52.88 -8.48
N LYS A 887 43.79 -52.24 -9.63
CA LYS A 887 42.96 -52.83 -10.69
C LYS A 887 43.31 -52.26 -12.06
N THR A 888 43.07 -53.02 -13.11
CA THR A 888 43.10 -52.54 -14.50
C THR A 888 41.82 -52.96 -15.17
N ILE A 889 41.12 -52.00 -15.79
CA ILE A 889 39.83 -52.21 -16.43
C ILE A 889 39.93 -51.68 -17.85
N LYS A 890 39.43 -52.47 -18.81
CA LYS A 890 39.23 -52.02 -20.20
C LYS A 890 37.74 -51.89 -20.48
N SER A 891 37.35 -50.84 -21.18
CA SER A 891 35.97 -50.55 -21.55
C SER A 891 35.90 -50.07 -22.99
N ASN A 892 34.81 -50.40 -23.69
CA ASN A 892 34.60 -49.91 -25.05
C ASN A 892 34.24 -48.42 -25.05
N TYR A 893 34.45 -47.76 -26.19
CA TYR A 893 34.04 -46.36 -26.39
C TYR A 893 32.55 -46.15 -26.03
N GLY A 894 32.26 -45.07 -25.30
CA GLY A 894 30.91 -44.71 -24.87
C GLY A 894 30.34 -45.50 -23.67
N GLN A 895 31.09 -46.45 -23.11
CA GLN A 895 30.66 -47.24 -21.95
C GLN A 895 31.24 -46.70 -20.63
N THR A 896 30.37 -46.47 -19.66
CA THR A 896 30.74 -46.04 -18.29
C THR A 896 31.47 -47.17 -17.55
N ILE A 897 32.58 -46.84 -16.89
CA ILE A 897 33.34 -47.78 -16.05
C ILE A 897 32.81 -47.73 -14.62
N VAL A 898 32.50 -48.89 -14.04
CA VAL A 898 32.07 -49.01 -12.64
C VAL A 898 33.12 -49.78 -11.83
N LEU A 899 33.57 -49.22 -10.69
CA LEU A 899 34.63 -49.79 -9.85
C LEU A 899 34.51 -49.38 -8.38
N GLY A 900 35.16 -50.11 -7.48
CA GLY A 900 35.33 -49.69 -6.07
C GLY A 900 34.33 -50.26 -5.06
N SER A 901 33.43 -51.13 -5.49
CA SER A 901 32.49 -51.82 -4.58
C SER A 901 33.17 -52.72 -3.56
N ASP A 902 34.32 -53.29 -3.92
CA ASP A 902 35.13 -54.23 -3.15
C ASP A 902 36.32 -53.56 -2.42
N TRP A 903 36.40 -52.23 -2.42
CA TRP A 903 37.55 -51.50 -1.86
C TRP A 903 37.28 -50.96 -0.47
N SER A 904 38.29 -50.99 0.39
CA SER A 904 38.26 -50.35 1.72
C SER A 904 38.22 -48.82 1.60
N SER A 905 37.66 -48.16 2.61
CA SER A 905 37.65 -46.69 2.72
C SER A 905 39.06 -46.12 2.60
N GLY A 906 39.22 -45.06 1.80
CA GLY A 906 40.53 -44.51 1.47
C GLY A 906 40.54 -43.69 0.19
N ILE A 907 41.73 -43.18 -0.15
CA ILE A 907 41.99 -42.42 -1.38
C ILE A 907 42.65 -43.33 -2.41
N TYR A 908 42.15 -43.31 -3.63
CA TYR A 908 42.73 -44.00 -4.78
C TYR A 908 42.93 -43.03 -5.93
N PHE A 909 43.80 -43.39 -6.89
CA PHE A 909 44.01 -42.62 -8.11
C PHE A 909 43.75 -43.52 -9.32
N ALA A 910 42.83 -43.11 -10.18
CA ALA A 910 42.58 -43.79 -11.44
C ALA A 910 43.24 -43.02 -12.58
N GLU A 911 44.11 -43.70 -13.33
CA GLU A 911 44.66 -43.23 -14.59
C GLU A 911 43.84 -43.80 -15.74
N ILE A 912 43.06 -42.95 -16.40
CA ILE A 912 42.23 -43.30 -17.55
C ILE A 912 42.98 -42.92 -18.82
N ARG A 913 43.07 -43.87 -19.75
CA ARG A 913 43.66 -43.69 -21.07
C ARG A 913 42.68 -44.06 -22.16
N GLN A 914 42.72 -43.34 -23.27
CA GLN A 914 42.02 -43.66 -24.50
C GLN A 914 42.88 -43.22 -25.68
N GLY A 915 43.45 -44.18 -26.40
CA GLY A 915 44.55 -43.94 -27.33
C GLY A 915 45.72 -43.18 -26.71
N LYS A 916 46.06 -42.03 -27.28
CA LYS A 916 47.12 -41.14 -26.76
C LYS A 916 46.67 -40.23 -25.61
N GLN A 917 45.36 -40.15 -25.33
CA GLN A 917 44.83 -39.29 -24.27
C GLN A 917 44.92 -39.99 -22.91
N LYS A 918 45.29 -39.23 -21.88
CA LYS A 918 45.45 -39.72 -20.50
C LYS A 918 44.97 -38.66 -19.51
N LYS A 919 44.22 -39.08 -18.49
CA LYS A 919 43.81 -38.23 -17.36
C LYS A 919 43.81 -39.04 -16.08
N THR A 920 44.33 -38.44 -15.01
CA THR A 920 44.35 -39.06 -13.68
C THR A 920 43.32 -38.36 -12.80
N VAL A 921 42.46 -39.12 -12.14
CA VAL A 921 41.42 -38.61 -11.24
C VAL A 921 41.57 -39.23 -9.86
N LYS A 922 41.33 -38.42 -8.83
CA LYS A 922 41.32 -38.85 -7.43
C LYS A 922 39.95 -39.42 -7.09
N LEU A 923 39.92 -40.61 -6.49
CA LEU A 923 38.71 -41.30 -6.03
C LEU A 923 38.72 -41.35 -4.50
N ILE A 924 37.64 -40.91 -3.85
CA ILE A 924 37.52 -40.89 -2.39
C ILE A 924 36.43 -41.89 -1.97
N LYS A 925 36.83 -43.01 -1.36
CA LYS A 925 35.94 -44.07 -0.87
C LYS A 925 35.70 -43.84 0.62
N GLN A 926 34.44 -43.62 1.01
CA GLN A 926 34.04 -43.43 2.41
C GLN A 926 33.69 -44.74 3.07
#